data_AF-A0A4V1Q4F0-F1
#
_entry.id   AF-A0A4V1Q4F0-F1
#
_cell.length_a   1.000
_cell.length_b   1.000
_cell.length_c   1.000
_cell.angle_alpha   90.00
_cell.angle_beta   90.00
_cell.angle_gamma   90.00
#
_symmetry.space_group_name_H-M   'P 1'
#
loop_
_entity.id
_entity.type
_entity.pdbx_description
1 polymer ?
#
loop_
_entity_poly.entity_id
_entity_poly.type
_entity_poly.pdbx_seq_one_letter_code
_entity_poly.pdbx_strand_id
1 'polypeptide(L)'
;MWDTFDSGQYSIGMDDPEQLRQEKLCDFERRVQEYNLWARVEENVPDVGNIDAIERLDEQEHEEALSSILEATASYSETEKLAHLYRQAGLATDENWSPYPSKLLFLLDAIDNMPRLRVSAGLMNIILWLLREAGDWMNPHVRPHIRRYPCLPKDGVVSEIWHGEKWRRTQDRHALSPMYDGGQRHYYIDEPAKTKSGELVIPIRWLEDEDGKVWFEAWRVTYDVANLATICDSENELILLEASVLKENMLDLEERGLIPTWSEATVAAGHTQRMPNPDRALAEGEALYVSYIDIFGDDISGNRSKSWNKHWNIYITHRNLPRELLQKESHTHFTSTSPHASVPEQFQDAIYNPFLTLKYCDITQDTPVEILHTVLLGVVKYSWHGTHTTWKDAEKSLYAACLQSTNTKGLSIPAIRAGYIMQYANSLIGRQLKILVQTNAFHVHDMVTEDQYQLIKATGVLAALLWVPEIRDMDEYLNDVDIAVANVLDSAALIDPSKIIAKVKYHVLTHAVEDIRRFGPLIGVATESYESFNIIFRHCSILSNHLSPSRDIAYQLAKQETFKHLISGGWWKEEDGKYKQPGVSLQRYVGESAMLQQLYNISHRLGVKDPVGHTVLIPVPRKDPATGQANARHSYRFEETEARDALTNSVELKRPELAWFKCKSIVANSGDECRVGSWVFICGLDQNSVTTLAGRVLEILRVEGGAYSFAVVEHFQVAQALHPKFDMPVLVKPFNKTTKVAVAAKDILFDFNAQHDCYTAKCVDSGTRALTQEQVDSGNIKKYVEHQPIDRYVINTHAFHNAHRLRSVPGLHEYLRPKLLNPDRRQFHQEAASALRQSKVAVVETAPDAMTGPATQPPSVPTARPSTKSSKKRKHNNTAQPAIFTVLPPRVVSSQSGEPVAGPLSMPAPMEIGLDYLP
;
A
#
# COMPACT_ATOMS: atom_id res chain seq x y z
N MET A 1 -33.50 -29.40 -24.18
CA MET A 1 -34.31 -29.82 -23.01
C MET A 1 -34.45 -28.65 -22.03
N TRP A 2 -34.74 -27.45 -22.55
CA TRP A 2 -34.78 -26.20 -21.75
C TRP A 2 -36.07 -25.39 -21.98
N ASP A 3 -36.94 -25.82 -22.91
CA ASP A 3 -38.19 -25.15 -23.28
C ASP A 3 -39.40 -25.58 -22.42
N THR A 4 -39.17 -26.37 -21.36
CA THR A 4 -40.21 -26.97 -20.50
C THR A 4 -39.92 -26.80 -19.01
N PHE A 5 -39.25 -25.70 -18.61
CA PHE A 5 -39.15 -25.34 -17.20
C PHE A 5 -40.34 -24.45 -16.83
N ASP A 6 -41.35 -25.05 -16.19
CA ASP A 6 -42.55 -24.36 -15.72
C ASP A 6 -42.18 -23.43 -14.55
N SER A 7 -42.22 -22.11 -14.81
CA SER A 7 -42.06 -21.09 -13.78
C SER A 7 -43.34 -21.01 -12.94
N GLY A 8 -43.51 -21.99 -12.04
CA GLY A 8 -44.67 -22.07 -11.17
C GLY A 8 -44.96 -20.73 -10.47
N GLN A 9 -46.24 -20.33 -10.49
CA GLN A 9 -46.69 -19.03 -9.96
C GLN A 9 -46.47 -18.94 -8.43
N TYR A 10 -45.29 -18.50 -8.02
CA TYR A 10 -45.04 -18.01 -6.66
C TYR A 10 -45.50 -16.56 -6.55
N SER A 11 -46.76 -16.35 -6.20
CA SER A 11 -47.21 -15.06 -5.66
C SER A 11 -46.69 -14.92 -4.23
N ILE A 12 -45.50 -14.37 -4.07
CA ILE A 12 -45.05 -13.86 -2.76
C ILE A 12 -45.91 -12.63 -2.46
N GLY A 13 -46.73 -12.71 -1.41
CA GLY A 13 -47.39 -11.54 -0.86
C GLY A 13 -46.31 -10.60 -0.31
N MET A 14 -46.07 -9.48 -1.01
CA MET A 14 -45.32 -8.37 -0.43
C MET A 14 -46.29 -7.55 0.41
N ASP A 15 -46.01 -7.44 1.71
CA ASP A 15 -46.62 -6.41 2.53
C ASP A 15 -46.29 -5.02 1.95
N ASP A 16 -47.20 -4.06 2.09
CA ASP A 16 -47.06 -2.72 1.49
C ASP A 16 -45.72 -2.08 1.94
N PRO A 17 -44.80 -1.77 1.01
CA PRO A 17 -43.50 -1.20 1.35
C PRO A 17 -43.60 0.10 2.16
N GLU A 18 -44.67 0.89 1.97
CA GLU A 18 -44.88 2.10 2.76
C GLU A 18 -45.38 1.76 4.18
N GLN A 19 -46.19 0.72 4.35
CA GLN A 19 -46.61 0.25 5.69
C GLN A 19 -45.41 -0.27 6.50
N LEU A 20 -44.52 -1.08 5.89
CA LEU A 20 -43.29 -1.55 6.53
C LEU A 20 -42.32 -0.40 6.86
N ARG A 21 -42.31 0.65 6.02
CA ARG A 21 -41.54 1.88 6.26
C ARG A 21 -42.09 2.65 7.46
N GLN A 22 -43.41 2.83 7.55
CA GLN A 22 -44.07 3.51 8.67
C GLN A 22 -43.88 2.74 9.98
N GLU A 23 -43.96 1.40 9.97
CA GLU A 23 -43.67 0.59 11.18
C GLU A 23 -42.22 0.76 11.65
N LYS A 24 -41.25 0.78 10.74
CA LYS A 24 -39.83 1.02 11.08
C LYS A 24 -39.56 2.45 11.55
N LEU A 25 -40.28 3.44 11.03
CA LEU A 25 -40.24 4.82 11.52
C LEU A 25 -40.82 4.93 12.93
N CYS A 26 -41.99 4.34 13.19
CA CYS A 26 -42.59 4.29 14.52
C CYS A 26 -41.71 3.54 15.54
N ASP A 27 -41.06 2.44 15.16
CA ASP A 27 -40.13 1.73 16.04
C ASP A 27 -38.85 2.54 16.31
N PHE A 28 -38.34 3.26 15.31
CA PHE A 28 -37.22 4.19 15.48
C PHE A 28 -37.58 5.36 16.41
N GLU A 29 -38.72 6.02 16.19
CA GLU A 29 -39.21 7.12 17.02
C GLU A 29 -39.48 6.66 18.47
N ARG A 30 -40.06 5.46 18.65
CA ARG A 30 -40.23 4.83 19.96
C ARG A 30 -38.89 4.63 20.67
N ARG A 31 -37.90 4.01 20.01
CA ARG A 31 -36.57 3.79 20.59
C ARG A 31 -35.87 5.12 20.91
N VAL A 32 -36.01 6.12 20.04
CA VAL A 32 -35.49 7.48 20.26
C VAL A 32 -36.04 8.11 21.54
N GLN A 33 -37.34 7.89 21.84
CA GLN A 33 -37.98 8.34 23.07
C GLN A 33 -37.61 7.46 24.29
N GLU A 34 -37.61 6.13 24.15
CA GLU A 34 -37.27 5.18 25.21
C GLU A 34 -35.82 5.34 25.72
N TYR A 35 -34.87 5.57 24.80
CA TYR A 35 -33.46 5.81 25.13
C TYR A 35 -33.13 7.31 25.30
N ASN A 36 -34.12 8.20 25.16
CA ASN A 36 -34.02 9.65 25.37
C ASN A 36 -32.83 10.31 24.63
N LEU A 37 -32.57 9.86 23.40
CA LEU A 37 -31.32 10.11 22.65
C LEU A 37 -31.07 11.60 22.33
N TRP A 38 -32.10 12.45 22.36
CA TRP A 38 -31.99 13.89 22.09
C TRP A 38 -31.75 14.77 23.32
N ALA A 39 -31.88 14.24 24.54
CA ALA A 39 -31.87 15.04 25.78
C ALA A 39 -30.53 15.70 26.16
N ARG A 40 -29.50 15.62 25.30
CA ARG A 40 -28.22 16.32 25.43
C ARG A 40 -27.92 17.32 24.30
N VAL A 41 -28.82 17.49 23.32
CA VAL A 41 -28.56 18.33 22.13
C VAL A 41 -29.00 19.79 22.30
N GLU A 42 -29.85 20.11 23.29
CA GLU A 42 -30.44 21.47 23.43
C GLU A 42 -29.79 22.39 24.47
N GLU A 43 -28.82 21.94 25.29
CA GLU A 43 -28.09 22.83 26.20
C GLU A 43 -26.60 22.98 25.82
N ASN A 44 -26.25 24.19 25.35
CA ASN A 44 -24.96 24.68 24.86
C ASN A 44 -24.69 24.50 23.36
N VAL A 45 -25.28 25.37 22.53
CA VAL A 45 -24.72 25.73 21.22
C VAL A 45 -23.55 26.71 21.46
N PRO A 46 -22.29 26.36 21.15
CA PRO A 46 -21.18 27.30 21.20
C PRO A 46 -21.25 28.26 20.01
N ASP A 47 -20.81 29.50 20.21
CA ASP A 47 -20.78 30.52 19.15
C ASP A 47 -19.88 30.08 17.98
N VAL A 48 -20.36 30.26 16.74
CA VAL A 48 -19.80 29.63 15.53
C VAL A 48 -18.58 30.41 15.04
N GLY A 49 -17.48 30.27 15.76
CA GLY A 49 -16.25 31.05 15.55
C GLY A 49 -15.00 30.26 15.16
N ASN A 50 -14.94 28.93 15.32
CA ASN A 50 -13.73 28.15 15.04
C ASN A 50 -14.00 26.66 14.75
N ILE A 51 -14.26 26.32 13.48
CA ILE A 51 -14.61 24.95 13.04
C ILE A 51 -13.40 24.00 13.15
N ASP A 52 -12.17 24.51 12.98
CA ASP A 52 -10.91 23.76 13.11
C ASP A 52 -10.67 23.16 14.52
N ALA A 53 -11.46 23.53 15.52
CA ALA A 53 -11.41 22.95 16.86
C ALA A 53 -12.24 21.66 16.97
N ILE A 54 -13.31 21.53 16.17
CA ILE A 54 -14.22 20.37 16.19
C ILE A 54 -13.57 19.18 15.45
N GLU A 55 -12.89 19.42 14.33
CA GLU A 55 -12.14 18.39 13.60
C GLU A 55 -10.97 17.77 14.41
N ARG A 56 -10.45 18.50 15.42
CA ARG A 56 -9.42 17.96 16.34
C ARG A 56 -10.00 17.08 17.43
N LEU A 57 -11.27 17.26 17.77
CA LEU A 57 -11.94 16.44 18.76
C LEU A 57 -12.37 15.13 18.14
N ASP A 58 -12.94 15.07 16.94
CA ASP A 58 -13.56 13.82 16.45
C ASP A 58 -12.58 12.64 16.23
N GLU A 59 -11.44 12.81 15.53
CA GLU A 59 -10.45 11.71 15.39
C GLU A 59 -9.65 11.45 16.68
N GLN A 60 -9.41 12.48 17.50
CA GLN A 60 -8.63 12.34 18.73
C GLN A 60 -9.50 11.76 19.86
N GLU A 61 -10.76 12.17 20.01
CA GLU A 61 -11.77 11.53 20.84
C GLU A 61 -12.15 10.15 20.29
N HIS A 62 -12.09 9.84 18.98
CA HIS A 62 -12.25 8.44 18.55
C HIS A 62 -11.05 7.56 18.91
N GLU A 63 -9.78 7.99 18.74
CA GLU A 63 -8.62 7.19 19.20
C GLU A 63 -8.43 7.24 20.73
N GLU A 64 -8.79 8.32 21.42
CA GLU A 64 -8.75 8.45 22.90
C GLU A 64 -9.99 7.86 23.56
N ALA A 65 -11.18 7.84 22.94
CA ALA A 65 -12.31 7.05 23.43
C ALA A 65 -12.13 5.57 23.06
N LEU A 66 -11.55 5.19 21.92
CA LEU A 66 -11.13 3.80 21.74
C LEU A 66 -10.00 3.44 22.71
N SER A 67 -9.01 4.31 22.98
CA SER A 67 -7.97 4.03 23.97
C SER A 67 -8.50 4.08 25.41
N SER A 68 -9.52 4.89 25.72
CA SER A 68 -10.16 5.00 27.04
C SER A 68 -11.22 3.93 27.25
N ILE A 69 -11.92 3.49 26.20
CA ILE A 69 -12.73 2.27 26.21
C ILE A 69 -11.81 1.06 26.31
N LEU A 70 -10.69 1.01 25.57
CA LEU A 70 -9.68 -0.04 25.70
C LEU A 70 -8.89 0.02 27.01
N GLU A 71 -8.72 1.17 27.65
CA GLU A 71 -8.08 1.28 28.98
C GLU A 71 -9.11 1.02 30.10
N ALA A 72 -10.38 1.36 29.91
CA ALA A 72 -11.49 0.95 30.78
C ALA A 72 -11.82 -0.56 30.63
N THR A 73 -11.69 -1.16 29.46
CA THR A 73 -11.84 -2.62 29.26
C THR A 73 -10.54 -3.39 29.51
N ALA A 74 -9.36 -2.79 29.35
CA ALA A 74 -8.10 -3.36 29.85
C ALA A 74 -7.84 -3.07 31.35
N SER A 75 -8.76 -2.36 32.02
CA SER A 75 -8.83 -2.33 33.49
C SER A 75 -9.45 -3.62 34.05
N TYR A 76 -10.26 -4.32 33.24
CA TYR A 76 -10.82 -5.64 33.54
C TYR A 76 -11.14 -6.37 32.23
N SER A 77 -10.25 -7.25 31.76
CA SER A 77 -10.55 -8.02 30.54
C SER A 77 -11.86 -8.79 30.72
N GLU A 78 -12.71 -8.80 29.70
CA GLU A 78 -13.98 -9.53 29.78
C GLU A 78 -13.74 -11.03 29.96
N THR A 79 -12.62 -11.54 29.44
CA THR A 79 -12.10 -12.88 29.69
C THR A 79 -11.84 -13.14 31.18
N GLU A 80 -11.27 -12.21 31.93
CA GLU A 80 -11.10 -12.33 33.39
C GLU A 80 -12.42 -12.23 34.16
N LYS A 81 -13.35 -11.35 33.74
CA LYS A 81 -14.71 -11.27 34.32
C LYS A 81 -15.48 -12.57 34.09
N LEU A 82 -15.45 -13.11 32.88
CA LEU A 82 -16.04 -14.40 32.52
C LEU A 82 -15.36 -15.54 33.30
N ALA A 83 -14.03 -15.54 33.42
CA ALA A 83 -13.30 -16.52 34.24
C ALA A 83 -13.61 -16.41 35.74
N HIS A 84 -13.89 -15.21 36.25
CA HIS A 84 -14.35 -15.01 37.62
C HIS A 84 -15.77 -15.58 37.81
N LEU A 85 -16.70 -15.26 36.92
CA LEU A 85 -18.08 -15.79 36.92
C LEU A 85 -18.12 -17.31 36.77
N TYR A 86 -17.27 -17.89 35.90
CA TYR A 86 -17.18 -19.34 35.69
C TYR A 86 -16.70 -20.09 36.93
N ARG A 87 -15.69 -19.53 37.62
CA ARG A 87 -15.21 -20.03 38.91
C ARG A 87 -16.25 -19.86 40.02
N GLN A 88 -16.98 -18.75 40.04
CA GLN A 88 -18.06 -18.48 40.98
C GLN A 88 -19.28 -19.41 40.77
N ALA A 89 -19.49 -19.88 39.53
CA ALA A 89 -20.49 -20.90 39.18
C ALA A 89 -20.05 -22.35 39.46
N GLY A 90 -18.82 -22.58 39.96
CA GLY A 90 -18.31 -23.91 40.30
C GLY A 90 -17.99 -24.81 39.11
N LEU A 91 -17.82 -24.24 37.91
CA LEU A 91 -17.52 -24.99 36.69
C LEU A 91 -16.01 -25.23 36.54
N ALA A 92 -15.64 -26.45 36.12
CA ALA A 92 -14.24 -26.83 35.93
C ALA A 92 -13.61 -26.08 34.74
N THR A 93 -12.39 -25.59 34.94
CA THR A 93 -11.60 -24.89 33.92
C THR A 93 -10.72 -25.86 33.13
N ASP A 94 -10.65 -25.69 31.82
CA ASP A 94 -9.80 -26.47 30.92
C ASP A 94 -8.64 -25.59 30.42
N GLU A 95 -7.42 -25.86 30.91
CA GLU A 95 -6.22 -25.07 30.61
C GLU A 95 -5.86 -25.05 29.10
N ASN A 96 -6.35 -26.02 28.32
CA ASN A 96 -6.10 -26.11 26.89
C ASN A 96 -6.73 -24.96 26.08
N TRP A 97 -7.64 -24.17 26.66
CA TRP A 97 -8.36 -23.08 25.98
C TRP A 97 -7.99 -21.67 26.47
N SER A 98 -6.91 -21.54 27.25
CA SER A 98 -6.39 -20.25 27.73
C SER A 98 -6.23 -19.23 26.57
N PRO A 99 -6.72 -17.97 26.70
CA PRO A 99 -7.16 -17.30 27.92
C PRO A 99 -8.60 -17.61 28.38
N TYR A 100 -9.35 -18.44 27.66
CA TYR A 100 -10.73 -18.76 28.00
C TYR A 100 -10.82 -19.91 29.02
N PRO A 101 -11.79 -19.88 29.96
CA PRO A 101 -11.93 -20.93 30.99
C PRO A 101 -12.33 -22.31 30.44
N SER A 102 -12.94 -22.36 29.26
CA SER A 102 -13.36 -23.59 28.61
C SER A 102 -13.62 -23.37 27.11
N LYS A 103 -13.60 -24.46 26.35
CA LYS A 103 -14.00 -24.47 24.93
C LYS A 103 -15.34 -23.80 24.66
N LEU A 104 -16.31 -23.94 25.57
CA LEU A 104 -17.64 -23.34 25.41
C LEU A 104 -17.60 -21.82 25.48
N LEU A 105 -16.83 -21.24 26.40
CA LEU A 105 -16.68 -19.78 26.51
C LEU A 105 -15.90 -19.21 25.33
N PHE A 106 -14.83 -19.89 24.88
CA PHE A 106 -14.15 -19.55 23.63
C PHE A 106 -15.13 -19.56 22.44
N LEU A 107 -15.95 -20.60 22.30
CA LEU A 107 -16.92 -20.69 21.20
C LEU A 107 -18.02 -19.63 21.29
N LEU A 108 -18.50 -19.27 22.49
CA LEU A 108 -19.49 -18.21 22.67
C LEU A 108 -18.90 -16.83 22.32
N ASP A 109 -17.70 -16.51 22.79
CA ASP A 109 -17.00 -15.28 22.47
C ASP A 109 -16.64 -15.18 20.98
N ALA A 110 -16.21 -16.28 20.37
CA ALA A 110 -16.00 -16.36 18.92
C ALA A 110 -17.32 -16.21 18.15
N ILE A 111 -18.44 -16.75 18.64
CA ILE A 111 -19.76 -16.57 18.04
C ILE A 111 -20.20 -15.11 18.09
N ASP A 112 -20.03 -14.40 19.22
CA ASP A 112 -20.41 -12.99 19.36
C ASP A 112 -19.51 -12.05 18.53
N ASN A 113 -18.20 -12.34 18.45
CA ASN A 113 -17.22 -11.48 17.78
C ASN A 113 -16.91 -11.84 16.32
N MET A 114 -17.45 -12.94 15.75
CA MET A 114 -17.24 -13.29 14.34
C MET A 114 -18.06 -12.41 13.37
N PRO A 115 -17.46 -11.81 12.32
CA PRO A 115 -18.17 -10.96 11.34
C PRO A 115 -18.96 -11.77 10.28
N ARG A 116 -20.24 -11.39 10.02
CA ARG A 116 -21.22 -12.22 9.26
C ARG A 116 -22.14 -11.52 8.19
N LEU A 117 -21.80 -11.38 6.89
CA LEU A 117 -22.69 -10.99 5.74
C LEU A 117 -22.28 -11.61 4.37
N ARG A 118 -23.10 -12.26 3.51
CA ARG A 118 -22.61 -13.16 2.41
C ARG A 118 -22.72 -12.65 0.95
N VAL A 119 -21.72 -12.96 0.09
CA VAL A 119 -21.68 -12.58 -1.35
C VAL A 119 -22.90 -13.14 -2.08
N SER A 120 -23.72 -12.23 -2.61
CA SER A 120 -24.85 -12.48 -3.48
C SER A 120 -24.42 -13.05 -4.81
N ALA A 121 -25.29 -13.86 -5.41
CA ALA A 121 -25.12 -14.22 -6.82
C ALA A 121 -25.15 -12.95 -7.69
N GLY A 122 -25.93 -11.93 -7.29
CA GLY A 122 -25.98 -10.61 -7.92
C GLY A 122 -24.63 -9.89 -7.96
N LEU A 123 -23.99 -9.64 -6.80
CA LEU A 123 -22.70 -8.94 -6.81
C LEU A 123 -21.57 -9.84 -7.34
N MET A 124 -21.59 -11.16 -7.10
CA MET A 124 -20.63 -12.05 -7.74
C MET A 124 -20.72 -11.96 -9.27
N ASN A 125 -21.94 -11.90 -9.84
CA ASN A 125 -22.13 -11.64 -11.27
C ASN A 125 -21.64 -10.26 -11.69
N ILE A 126 -21.79 -9.21 -10.87
CA ILE A 126 -21.23 -7.87 -11.15
C ILE A 126 -19.70 -7.88 -11.11
N ILE A 127 -19.07 -8.62 -10.18
CA ILE A 127 -17.61 -8.76 -10.09
C ILE A 127 -17.08 -9.56 -11.28
N LEU A 128 -17.71 -10.69 -11.61
CA LEU A 128 -17.35 -11.50 -12.78
C LEU A 128 -17.59 -10.75 -14.10
N TRP A 129 -18.66 -9.94 -14.18
CA TRP A 129 -18.92 -9.02 -15.28
C TRP A 129 -17.85 -7.92 -15.34
N LEU A 130 -17.50 -7.28 -14.22
CA LEU A 130 -16.40 -6.31 -14.17
C LEU A 130 -15.06 -6.92 -14.56
N LEU A 131 -14.76 -8.18 -14.23
CA LEU A 131 -13.53 -8.84 -14.68
C LEU A 131 -13.53 -9.14 -16.19
N ARG A 132 -14.71 -9.34 -16.76
CA ARG A 132 -14.92 -9.52 -18.19
C ARG A 132 -14.91 -8.18 -18.96
N GLU A 133 -15.42 -7.10 -18.36
CA GLU A 133 -15.61 -5.79 -19.00
C GLU A 133 -14.54 -4.73 -18.66
N ALA A 134 -13.85 -4.82 -17.51
CA ALA A 134 -12.63 -4.05 -17.23
C ALA A 134 -11.53 -4.36 -18.26
N GLY A 135 -11.65 -5.52 -18.90
CA GLY A 135 -11.08 -5.72 -20.22
C GLY A 135 -9.59 -6.05 -20.22
N ASP A 136 -8.93 -6.28 -19.09
CA ASP A 136 -7.50 -6.62 -19.03
C ASP A 136 -7.14 -7.80 -19.96
N TRP A 137 -7.94 -8.87 -19.97
CA TRP A 137 -7.82 -10.00 -20.90
C TRP A 137 -8.17 -9.65 -22.36
N MET A 138 -9.01 -8.64 -22.55
CA MET A 138 -9.50 -8.15 -23.84
C MET A 138 -8.64 -6.99 -24.39
N ASN A 139 -7.65 -6.53 -23.62
CA ASN A 139 -6.82 -5.38 -23.92
C ASN A 139 -5.48 -5.86 -24.49
N PRO A 140 -5.15 -5.51 -25.74
CA PRO A 140 -3.94 -6.01 -26.40
C PRO A 140 -2.64 -5.53 -25.73
N HIS A 141 -2.69 -4.48 -24.90
CA HIS A 141 -1.55 -3.97 -24.16
C HIS A 141 -1.44 -4.54 -22.73
N VAL A 142 -2.55 -4.99 -22.12
CA VAL A 142 -2.54 -5.52 -20.75
C VAL A 142 -2.44 -7.05 -20.74
N ARG A 143 -3.19 -7.74 -21.62
CA ARG A 143 -3.19 -9.21 -21.72
C ARG A 143 -1.79 -9.85 -21.76
N PRO A 144 -0.78 -9.32 -22.48
CA PRO A 144 0.56 -9.92 -22.50
C PRO A 144 1.27 -9.94 -21.15
N HIS A 145 0.83 -9.12 -20.19
CA HIS A 145 1.41 -9.04 -18.84
C HIS A 145 0.68 -9.91 -17.81
N ILE A 146 -0.47 -10.51 -18.16
CA ILE A 146 -1.23 -11.40 -17.27
C ILE A 146 -0.51 -12.75 -17.18
N ARG A 147 0.06 -13.06 -16.02
CA ARG A 147 0.67 -14.38 -15.76
C ARG A 147 -0.42 -15.42 -15.51
N ARG A 148 -0.35 -16.53 -16.25
CA ARG A 148 -1.37 -17.60 -16.23
C ARG A 148 -1.09 -18.66 -15.17
N TYR A 149 0.17 -18.81 -14.78
CA TYR A 149 0.65 -19.86 -13.90
C TYR A 149 1.63 -19.30 -12.86
N PRO A 150 1.88 -20.00 -11.74
CA PRO A 150 3.00 -19.73 -10.86
C PRO A 150 4.32 -19.80 -11.63
N CYS A 151 5.28 -18.92 -11.32
CA CYS A 151 6.49 -18.76 -12.13
C CYS A 151 7.72 -19.44 -11.49
N LEU A 152 8.63 -19.95 -12.30
CA LEU A 152 9.98 -20.37 -11.92
C LEU A 152 10.93 -19.16 -12.05
N PRO A 153 11.37 -18.53 -10.94
CA PRO A 153 12.30 -17.40 -11.01
C PRO A 153 13.67 -17.88 -11.51
N LYS A 154 14.22 -17.24 -12.53
CA LYS A 154 15.40 -17.70 -13.27
C LYS A 154 16.66 -17.81 -12.41
N ASP A 155 16.85 -16.82 -11.55
CA ASP A 155 17.99 -16.70 -10.62
C ASP A 155 17.60 -16.99 -9.16
N GLY A 156 16.43 -17.61 -8.92
CA GLY A 156 15.87 -17.84 -7.57
C GLY A 156 15.29 -16.59 -6.89
N VAL A 157 15.42 -15.40 -7.49
CA VAL A 157 14.99 -14.12 -6.93
C VAL A 157 13.46 -14.01 -6.87
N VAL A 158 12.92 -13.74 -5.68
CA VAL A 158 11.47 -13.58 -5.43
C VAL A 158 11.10 -12.10 -5.44
N SER A 159 10.36 -11.68 -6.48
CA SER A 159 10.01 -10.28 -6.77
C SER A 159 8.51 -10.00 -6.94
N GLU A 160 7.69 -11.05 -7.08
CA GLU A 160 6.28 -11.01 -7.50
C GLU A 160 5.48 -12.13 -6.80
N ILE A 161 4.17 -11.99 -6.67
CA ILE A 161 3.32 -12.89 -5.87
C ILE A 161 3.35 -14.35 -6.35
N TRP A 162 3.47 -14.57 -7.66
CA TRP A 162 3.54 -15.89 -8.28
C TRP A 162 4.90 -16.60 -8.11
N HIS A 163 5.90 -15.90 -7.54
CA HIS A 163 7.13 -16.50 -7.04
C HIS A 163 6.99 -16.93 -5.56
N GLY A 164 5.98 -16.44 -4.83
CA GLY A 164 5.72 -16.76 -3.42
C GLY A 164 5.23 -18.18 -3.19
N GLU A 165 5.48 -18.71 -1.98
CA GLU A 165 5.19 -20.11 -1.64
C GLU A 165 3.71 -20.49 -1.79
N LYS A 166 2.79 -19.52 -1.61
CA LYS A 166 1.34 -19.75 -1.78
C LYS A 166 1.03 -20.30 -3.17
N TRP A 167 1.27 -19.54 -4.22
CA TRP A 167 0.96 -19.96 -5.58
C TRP A 167 1.85 -21.13 -6.03
N ARG A 168 3.11 -21.15 -5.57
CA ARG A 168 4.10 -22.15 -5.95
C ARG A 168 3.85 -23.55 -5.39
N ARG A 169 3.29 -23.67 -4.17
CA ARG A 169 3.27 -24.94 -3.42
C ARG A 169 1.99 -25.18 -2.64
N THR A 170 1.55 -24.23 -1.80
CA THR A 170 0.50 -24.48 -0.79
C THR A 170 -0.92 -24.19 -1.24
N GLN A 171 -1.12 -23.43 -2.32
CA GLN A 171 -2.41 -23.25 -2.95
C GLN A 171 -2.90 -24.58 -3.54
N ASP A 172 -4.16 -24.93 -3.24
CA ASP A 172 -4.89 -26.04 -3.86
C ASP A 172 -4.77 -25.95 -5.40
N ARG A 173 -4.35 -27.04 -6.04
CA ARG A 173 -4.18 -27.13 -7.50
C ARG A 173 -5.45 -26.77 -8.26
N HIS A 174 -6.63 -27.05 -7.70
CA HIS A 174 -7.94 -26.76 -8.30
C HIS A 174 -8.36 -25.29 -8.14
N ALA A 175 -7.54 -24.47 -7.49
CA ALA A 175 -7.67 -23.02 -7.43
C ALA A 175 -6.71 -22.31 -8.39
N LEU A 176 -5.78 -23.04 -9.02
CA LEU A 176 -4.86 -22.54 -10.05
C LEU A 176 -5.45 -22.81 -11.45
N SER A 177 -4.85 -22.22 -12.50
CA SER A 177 -5.23 -22.49 -13.89
C SER A 177 -5.19 -24.01 -14.18
N PRO A 178 -6.33 -24.66 -14.50
CA PRO A 178 -6.45 -26.12 -14.44
C PRO A 178 -5.81 -26.83 -15.64
N MET A 179 -5.40 -26.10 -16.68
CA MET A 179 -4.97 -26.71 -17.93
C MET A 179 -3.90 -25.91 -18.69
N TYR A 180 -3.20 -26.60 -19.59
CA TYR A 180 -2.28 -26.03 -20.56
C TYR A 180 -2.82 -26.13 -21.98
N ASP A 181 -2.86 -24.97 -22.65
CA ASP A 181 -3.19 -24.82 -24.06
C ASP A 181 -1.95 -25.09 -24.93
N GLY A 182 -1.90 -26.29 -25.51
CA GLY A 182 -0.92 -26.69 -26.52
C GLY A 182 -1.30 -26.30 -27.95
N GLY A 183 -2.25 -25.36 -28.14
CA GLY A 183 -2.71 -24.81 -29.42
C GLY A 183 -3.67 -25.72 -30.22
N GLN A 184 -3.42 -27.03 -30.23
CA GLN A 184 -4.35 -28.04 -30.79
C GLN A 184 -4.96 -28.96 -29.73
N ARG A 185 -4.44 -28.91 -28.49
CA ARG A 185 -4.76 -29.84 -27.41
C ARG A 185 -4.74 -29.12 -26.08
N HIS A 186 -5.81 -29.30 -25.30
CA HIS A 186 -5.85 -28.87 -23.90
C HIS A 186 -5.48 -30.06 -22.99
N TYR A 187 -4.45 -29.87 -22.17
CA TYR A 187 -3.99 -30.83 -21.18
C TYR A 187 -4.43 -30.36 -19.80
N TYR A 188 -5.32 -31.10 -19.13
CA TYR A 188 -5.82 -30.71 -17.80
C TYR A 188 -4.99 -31.37 -16.69
N ILE A 189 -5.05 -30.80 -15.49
CA ILE A 189 -4.61 -31.46 -14.27
C ILE A 189 -5.51 -32.66 -13.93
N ASP A 190 -4.97 -33.60 -13.16
CA ASP A 190 -5.60 -34.85 -12.73
C ASP A 190 -5.98 -35.81 -13.88
N GLU A 191 -5.49 -35.58 -15.10
CA GLU A 191 -5.74 -36.41 -16.28
C GLU A 191 -4.49 -37.15 -16.77
N PRO A 192 -4.62 -38.35 -17.37
CA PRO A 192 -3.52 -38.99 -18.06
C PRO A 192 -3.10 -38.21 -19.31
N ALA A 193 -1.84 -37.84 -19.37
CA ALA A 193 -1.19 -37.25 -20.54
C ALA A 193 0.02 -38.10 -20.95
N LYS A 194 0.19 -38.31 -22.26
CA LYS A 194 1.29 -39.11 -22.81
C LYS A 194 2.37 -38.21 -23.37
N THR A 195 3.61 -38.49 -22.98
CA THR A 195 4.80 -37.77 -23.44
C THR A 195 5.26 -38.25 -24.82
N LYS A 196 6.19 -37.51 -25.43
CA LYS A 196 6.88 -37.87 -26.67
C LYS A 196 7.77 -39.12 -26.54
N SER A 197 8.27 -39.44 -25.33
CA SER A 197 8.94 -40.71 -25.02
C SER A 197 7.96 -41.90 -24.97
N GLY A 198 6.66 -41.64 -24.83
CA GLY A 198 5.61 -42.64 -24.73
C GLY A 198 5.21 -43.00 -23.29
N GLU A 199 5.85 -42.39 -22.29
CA GLU A 199 5.51 -42.51 -20.87
C GLU A 199 4.18 -41.82 -20.57
N LEU A 200 3.43 -42.35 -19.59
CA LEU A 200 2.19 -41.77 -19.12
C LEU A 200 2.44 -41.04 -17.80
N VAL A 201 1.94 -39.81 -17.70
CA VAL A 201 2.07 -38.93 -16.53
C VAL A 201 0.72 -38.29 -16.21
N ILE A 202 0.54 -37.89 -14.96
CA ILE A 202 -0.63 -37.11 -14.53
C ILE A 202 -0.15 -35.70 -14.19
N PRO A 203 -0.40 -34.67 -15.02
CA PRO A 203 -0.12 -33.28 -14.65
C PRO A 203 -0.92 -32.90 -13.40
N ILE A 204 -0.29 -32.19 -12.46
CA ILE A 204 -0.96 -31.75 -11.23
C ILE A 204 -0.87 -30.24 -11.00
N ARG A 205 0.12 -29.56 -11.59
CA ARG A 205 0.27 -28.11 -11.53
C ARG A 205 1.03 -27.61 -12.75
N TRP A 206 0.46 -26.63 -13.44
CA TRP A 206 1.12 -25.91 -14.52
C TRP A 206 1.94 -24.75 -13.98
N LEU A 207 3.07 -24.47 -14.60
CA LEU A 207 4.05 -23.46 -14.21
C LEU A 207 4.56 -22.71 -15.46
N GLU A 208 5.02 -21.48 -15.29
CA GLU A 208 5.70 -20.71 -16.35
C GLU A 208 7.14 -20.41 -15.90
N ASP A 209 8.03 -20.03 -16.82
CA ASP A 209 9.27 -19.34 -16.48
C ASP A 209 9.25 -17.88 -16.98
N GLU A 210 10.27 -17.11 -16.60
CA GLU A 210 10.35 -15.69 -16.96
C GLU A 210 10.48 -15.46 -18.48
N ASP A 211 11.02 -16.44 -19.21
CA ASP A 211 11.13 -16.42 -20.68
C ASP A 211 9.82 -16.84 -21.39
N GLY A 212 8.75 -17.14 -20.63
CA GLY A 212 7.39 -17.43 -21.12
C GLY A 212 7.15 -18.89 -21.52
N LYS A 213 8.05 -19.80 -21.14
CA LYS A 213 7.97 -21.22 -21.44
C LYS A 213 7.21 -21.95 -20.33
N VAL A 214 6.33 -22.89 -20.73
CA VAL A 214 5.45 -23.62 -19.81
C VAL A 214 6.09 -24.93 -19.34
N TRP A 215 5.98 -25.19 -18.06
CA TRP A 215 6.43 -26.37 -17.34
C TRP A 215 5.25 -26.97 -16.55
N PHE A 216 5.41 -28.19 -16.05
CA PHE A 216 4.42 -28.81 -15.19
C PHE A 216 5.02 -29.78 -14.18
N GLU A 217 4.47 -29.77 -12.97
CA GLU A 217 4.66 -30.79 -11.97
C GLU A 217 3.68 -31.95 -12.28
N ALA A 218 4.16 -33.19 -12.22
CA ALA A 218 3.36 -34.38 -12.51
C ALA A 218 3.69 -35.55 -11.59
N TRP A 219 2.69 -36.42 -11.41
CA TRP A 219 2.86 -37.77 -10.90
C TRP A 219 3.24 -38.73 -12.03
N ARG A 220 4.10 -39.70 -11.74
CA ARG A 220 4.43 -40.80 -12.65
C ARG A 220 3.33 -41.86 -12.61
N VAL A 221 3.11 -42.54 -13.74
CA VAL A 221 2.33 -43.78 -13.79
C VAL A 221 3.29 -44.96 -13.91
N THR A 222 3.17 -45.93 -13.00
CA THR A 222 3.91 -47.19 -13.04
C THR A 222 2.97 -48.34 -13.42
N TYR A 223 3.53 -49.44 -13.95
CA TYR A 223 2.76 -50.61 -14.36
C TYR A 223 3.26 -51.84 -13.59
N ASP A 224 2.32 -52.65 -13.09
CA ASP A 224 2.64 -53.92 -12.43
C ASP A 224 2.79 -55.09 -13.43
N VAL A 225 3.04 -56.29 -12.91
CA VAL A 225 3.16 -57.52 -13.73
C VAL A 225 1.87 -57.96 -14.42
N ALA A 226 0.71 -57.43 -13.98
CA ALA A 226 -0.59 -57.63 -14.61
C ALA A 226 -0.93 -56.48 -15.61
N ASN A 227 0.01 -55.55 -15.83
CA ASN A 227 -0.15 -54.35 -16.65
C ASN A 227 -1.23 -53.38 -16.13
N LEU A 228 -1.50 -53.40 -14.83
CA LEU A 228 -2.34 -52.40 -14.15
C LEU A 228 -1.52 -51.14 -13.87
N ALA A 229 -2.09 -49.98 -14.20
CA ALA A 229 -1.48 -48.68 -13.98
C ALA A 229 -1.71 -48.17 -12.55
N THR A 230 -0.64 -47.73 -11.90
CA THR A 230 -0.69 -47.08 -10.57
C THR A 230 -0.12 -45.67 -10.65
N ILE A 231 -0.86 -44.69 -10.13
CA ILE A 231 -0.39 -43.30 -9.98
C ILE A 231 0.49 -43.23 -8.73
N CYS A 232 1.73 -42.78 -8.89
CA CYS A 232 2.65 -42.53 -7.78
C CYS A 232 2.40 -41.12 -7.23
N ASP A 233 1.47 -40.99 -6.28
CA ASP A 233 0.90 -39.72 -5.81
C ASP A 233 1.65 -39.03 -4.65
N SER A 234 2.85 -39.51 -4.30
CA SER A 234 3.69 -38.90 -3.27
C SER A 234 4.25 -37.54 -3.70
N GLU A 235 4.12 -36.52 -2.83
CA GLU A 235 4.69 -35.18 -3.08
C GLU A 235 6.23 -35.20 -3.22
N ASN A 236 6.91 -36.17 -2.61
CA ASN A 236 8.36 -36.34 -2.71
C ASN A 236 8.82 -36.96 -4.04
N GLU A 237 7.90 -37.47 -4.86
CA GLU A 237 8.19 -38.15 -6.14
C GLU A 237 7.77 -37.32 -7.38
N LEU A 238 7.36 -36.07 -7.17
CA LEU A 238 6.96 -35.15 -8.24
C LEU A 238 8.09 -34.93 -9.24
N ILE A 239 7.76 -35.06 -10.53
CA ILE A 239 8.64 -34.68 -11.63
C ILE A 239 8.24 -33.33 -12.21
N LEU A 240 9.25 -32.49 -12.48
CA LEU A 240 9.10 -31.26 -13.23
C LEU A 240 9.50 -31.51 -14.69
N LEU A 241 8.56 -31.28 -15.62
CA LEU A 241 8.76 -31.47 -17.05
C LEU A 241 8.41 -30.19 -17.82
N GLU A 242 9.06 -29.99 -18.97
CA GLU A 242 8.68 -28.96 -19.93
C GLU A 242 7.40 -29.37 -20.66
N ALA A 243 6.39 -28.51 -20.77
CA ALA A 243 5.11 -28.84 -21.40
C ALA A 243 5.24 -29.28 -22.88
N SER A 244 6.30 -28.85 -23.56
CA SER A 244 6.61 -29.28 -24.94
C SER A 244 6.94 -30.77 -25.05
N VAL A 245 7.19 -31.52 -23.97
CA VAL A 245 7.37 -32.98 -24.02
C VAL A 245 6.05 -33.74 -24.19
N LEU A 246 4.90 -33.08 -24.03
CA LEU A 246 3.58 -33.69 -24.17
C LEU A 246 3.24 -33.97 -25.64
N LYS A 247 2.39 -34.98 -25.86
CA LYS A 247 2.00 -35.44 -27.20
C LYS A 247 0.50 -35.74 -27.33
N GLU A 248 -0.07 -36.47 -26.37
CA GLU A 248 -1.46 -36.93 -26.40
C GLU A 248 -2.12 -36.63 -25.05
N ASN A 249 -3.33 -36.07 -25.04
CA ASN A 249 -4.11 -35.81 -23.83
C ASN A 249 -5.11 -36.95 -23.53
N MET A 250 -5.90 -36.81 -22.46
CA MET A 250 -6.95 -37.77 -22.10
C MET A 250 -7.87 -38.15 -23.28
N LEU A 251 -8.32 -37.17 -24.07
CA LEU A 251 -9.26 -37.39 -25.16
C LEU A 251 -8.61 -38.12 -26.35
N ASP A 252 -7.36 -37.78 -26.70
CA ASP A 252 -6.59 -38.56 -27.71
C ASP A 252 -6.43 -40.02 -27.27
N LEU A 253 -6.18 -40.25 -25.98
CA LEU A 253 -5.98 -41.59 -25.42
C LEU A 253 -7.30 -42.37 -25.35
N GLU A 254 -8.41 -41.71 -25.04
CA GLU A 254 -9.75 -42.29 -25.02
C GLU A 254 -10.21 -42.68 -26.44
N GLU A 255 -10.10 -41.78 -27.42
CA GLU A 255 -10.43 -42.05 -28.83
C GLU A 255 -9.66 -43.25 -29.39
N ARG A 256 -8.40 -43.41 -28.95
CA ARG A 256 -7.52 -44.50 -29.38
C ARG A 256 -7.63 -45.78 -28.55
N GLY A 257 -8.45 -45.82 -27.49
CA GLY A 257 -8.56 -46.96 -26.58
C GLY A 257 -7.27 -47.26 -25.81
N LEU A 258 -6.49 -46.23 -25.47
CA LEU A 258 -5.18 -46.28 -24.80
C LEU A 258 -5.20 -45.86 -23.33
N ILE A 259 -6.39 -45.58 -22.76
CA ILE A 259 -6.55 -45.39 -21.31
C ILE A 259 -6.20 -46.69 -20.60
N PRO A 260 -5.26 -46.69 -19.63
CA PRO A 260 -4.86 -47.92 -18.95
C PRO A 260 -5.94 -48.41 -17.98
N THR A 261 -5.91 -49.70 -17.66
CA THR A 261 -6.68 -50.24 -16.53
C THR A 261 -5.99 -49.82 -15.22
N TRP A 262 -6.68 -49.04 -14.40
CA TRP A 262 -6.15 -48.53 -13.13
C TRP A 262 -6.13 -49.61 -12.04
N SER A 263 -5.12 -49.56 -11.17
CA SER A 263 -5.01 -50.43 -10.00
C SER A 263 -6.04 -50.07 -8.92
N GLU A 264 -6.37 -51.04 -8.06
CA GLU A 264 -7.31 -50.85 -6.95
C GLU A 264 -6.90 -49.69 -6.02
N ALA A 265 -5.60 -49.53 -5.76
CA ALA A 265 -5.06 -48.41 -4.99
C ALA A 265 -5.38 -47.05 -5.63
N THR A 266 -5.23 -46.94 -6.95
CA THR A 266 -5.52 -45.71 -7.71
C THR A 266 -7.01 -45.36 -7.69
N VAL A 267 -7.88 -46.37 -7.79
CA VAL A 267 -9.34 -46.20 -7.73
C VAL A 267 -9.79 -45.84 -6.31
N ALA A 268 -9.22 -46.48 -5.28
CA ALA A 268 -9.53 -46.22 -3.88
C ALA A 268 -9.08 -44.81 -3.42
N ALA A 269 -7.98 -44.29 -3.98
CA ALA A 269 -7.54 -42.91 -3.79
C ALA A 269 -8.45 -41.86 -4.49
N GLY A 270 -9.40 -42.29 -5.33
CA GLY A 270 -10.39 -41.43 -5.98
C GLY A 270 -9.93 -40.73 -7.25
N HIS A 271 -8.67 -40.92 -7.68
CA HIS A 271 -8.10 -40.25 -8.87
C HIS A 271 -8.97 -40.42 -10.13
N THR A 272 -9.51 -41.60 -10.34
CA THR A 272 -10.35 -41.91 -11.52
C THR A 272 -11.70 -41.20 -11.53
N GLN A 273 -12.15 -40.63 -10.41
CA GLN A 273 -13.42 -39.90 -10.31
C GLN A 273 -13.36 -38.50 -10.94
N ARG A 274 -12.15 -37.98 -11.19
CA ARG A 274 -11.88 -36.69 -11.85
C ARG A 274 -11.38 -36.86 -13.30
N MET A 275 -11.58 -38.03 -13.90
CA MET A 275 -11.17 -38.33 -15.29
C MET A 275 -12.40 -38.65 -16.15
N PRO A 276 -12.72 -37.87 -17.20
CA PRO A 276 -12.08 -36.60 -17.58
C PRO A 276 -12.33 -35.48 -16.56
N ASN A 277 -11.48 -34.45 -16.58
CA ASN A 277 -11.52 -33.35 -15.63
C ASN A 277 -12.86 -32.57 -15.77
N PRO A 278 -13.61 -32.34 -14.67
CA PRO A 278 -14.92 -31.69 -14.72
C PRO A 278 -14.87 -30.27 -15.30
N ASP A 279 -13.75 -29.57 -15.20
CA ASP A 279 -13.59 -28.20 -15.71
C ASP A 279 -13.58 -28.15 -17.25
N ARG A 280 -13.42 -29.30 -17.94
CA ARG A 280 -13.64 -29.40 -19.40
C ARG A 280 -15.08 -29.05 -19.80
N ALA A 281 -16.06 -29.38 -18.96
CA ALA A 281 -17.47 -29.05 -19.20
C ALA A 281 -17.73 -27.55 -19.04
N LEU A 282 -17.01 -26.89 -18.13
CA LEU A 282 -17.05 -25.42 -17.97
C LEU A 282 -16.37 -24.69 -19.15
N ALA A 283 -15.32 -25.29 -19.71
CA ALA A 283 -14.55 -24.69 -20.79
C ALA A 283 -15.20 -24.81 -22.18
N GLU A 284 -16.10 -25.79 -22.40
CA GLU A 284 -16.74 -26.06 -23.71
C GLU A 284 -15.79 -26.20 -24.92
N GLY A 285 -14.52 -26.55 -24.65
CA GLY A 285 -13.46 -26.65 -25.67
C GLY A 285 -12.60 -25.40 -25.84
N GLU A 286 -12.93 -24.29 -25.18
CA GLU A 286 -12.12 -23.07 -25.12
C GLU A 286 -10.99 -23.13 -24.07
N ALA A 287 -10.15 -22.11 -24.04
CA ALA A 287 -9.04 -22.03 -23.10
C ALA A 287 -9.48 -21.50 -21.71
N LEU A 288 -9.28 -22.31 -20.65
CA LEU A 288 -9.67 -21.99 -19.28
C LEU A 288 -8.45 -21.63 -18.39
N TYR A 289 -8.45 -20.42 -17.83
CA TYR A 289 -7.42 -19.88 -16.94
C TYR A 289 -8.04 -19.28 -15.67
N VAL A 290 -7.31 -19.27 -14.56
CA VAL A 290 -7.75 -18.60 -13.33
C VAL A 290 -7.21 -17.17 -13.27
N SER A 291 -8.10 -16.24 -12.94
CA SER A 291 -7.78 -14.85 -12.61
C SER A 291 -7.94 -14.60 -11.12
N TYR A 292 -6.85 -14.28 -10.45
CA TYR A 292 -6.86 -13.74 -9.09
C TYR A 292 -7.14 -12.24 -9.13
N ILE A 293 -7.84 -11.79 -8.10
CA ILE A 293 -8.24 -10.41 -7.92
C ILE A 293 -7.92 -10.00 -6.49
N ASP A 294 -7.56 -8.75 -6.32
CA ASP A 294 -7.64 -8.09 -5.02
C ASP A 294 -8.98 -7.37 -4.93
N ILE A 295 -9.56 -7.36 -3.73
CA ILE A 295 -10.74 -6.57 -3.41
C ILE A 295 -10.31 -5.62 -2.29
N PHE A 296 -10.36 -4.32 -2.57
CA PHE A 296 -10.10 -3.28 -1.59
C PHE A 296 -11.39 -2.53 -1.29
N GLY A 297 -11.63 -2.24 -0.01
CA GLY A 297 -12.80 -1.51 0.43
C GLY A 297 -12.40 -0.39 1.40
N ASP A 298 -12.98 0.79 1.20
CA ASP A 298 -12.55 2.00 1.91
C ASP A 298 -13.72 2.95 2.21
N ASP A 299 -13.51 3.85 3.17
CA ASP A 299 -14.49 4.80 3.69
C ASP A 299 -14.10 6.24 3.34
N ILE A 300 -14.83 6.82 2.39
CA ILE A 300 -14.43 8.05 1.69
C ILE A 300 -15.53 9.08 1.79
N SER A 301 -15.19 10.29 2.24
CA SER A 301 -16.06 11.45 2.06
C SER A 301 -16.01 11.99 0.63
N GLY A 302 -17.18 12.29 0.06
CA GLY A 302 -17.32 13.10 -1.15
C GLY A 302 -16.89 14.57 -0.95
N ASN A 303 -16.80 15.01 0.31
CA ASN A 303 -16.30 16.32 0.73
C ASN A 303 -14.85 16.28 1.26
N ARG A 304 -14.26 17.47 1.46
CA ARG A 304 -12.91 17.62 2.05
C ARG A 304 -12.80 17.14 3.50
N SER A 305 -13.90 17.09 4.26
CA SER A 305 -13.97 16.54 5.61
C SER A 305 -14.74 15.22 5.64
N LYS A 306 -14.33 14.28 6.51
CA LYS A 306 -14.87 12.91 6.59
C LYS A 306 -16.34 12.85 7.02
N SER A 307 -16.83 13.85 7.75
CA SER A 307 -18.12 13.83 8.44
C SER A 307 -19.35 14.00 7.53
N TRP A 308 -19.17 14.40 6.26
CA TRP A 308 -20.29 14.69 5.34
C TRP A 308 -20.13 13.95 4.02
N ASN A 309 -21.25 13.41 3.50
CA ASN A 309 -21.30 12.56 2.31
C ASN A 309 -20.30 11.40 2.39
N LYS A 310 -20.41 10.56 3.42
CA LYS A 310 -19.62 9.33 3.55
C LYS A 310 -20.10 8.28 2.53
N HIS A 311 -19.15 7.70 1.83
CA HIS A 311 -19.33 6.62 0.87
C HIS A 311 -18.41 5.46 1.24
N TRP A 312 -18.96 4.25 1.26
CA TRP A 312 -18.18 3.01 1.30
C TRP A 312 -17.94 2.57 -0.14
N ASN A 313 -16.68 2.49 -0.55
CA ASN A 313 -16.32 2.15 -1.93
C ASN A 313 -15.69 0.77 -2.00
N ILE A 314 -15.90 0.09 -3.13
CA ILE A 314 -15.21 -1.15 -3.48
C ILE A 314 -14.44 -0.93 -4.77
N TYR A 315 -13.17 -1.37 -4.74
CA TYR A 315 -12.25 -1.35 -5.87
C TYR A 315 -11.66 -2.74 -6.07
N ILE A 316 -11.29 -3.08 -7.31
CA ILE A 316 -10.59 -4.32 -7.64
C ILE A 316 -9.36 -4.05 -8.51
N THR A 317 -8.37 -4.94 -8.42
CA THR A 317 -7.22 -5.00 -9.35
C THR A 317 -6.99 -6.45 -9.76
N HIS A 318 -6.43 -6.69 -10.95
CA HIS A 318 -6.14 -8.04 -11.44
C HIS A 318 -4.76 -8.51 -10.97
N ARG A 319 -4.72 -9.30 -9.89
CA ARG A 319 -3.49 -9.73 -9.19
C ARG A 319 -2.49 -10.54 -10.04
N ASN A 320 -2.91 -11.06 -11.20
CA ASN A 320 -2.02 -11.73 -12.16
C ASN A 320 -1.15 -10.75 -12.97
N LEU A 321 -1.30 -9.43 -12.79
CA LEU A 321 -0.41 -8.42 -13.36
C LEU A 321 0.82 -8.19 -12.48
N PRO A 322 1.98 -7.81 -13.07
CA PRO A 322 3.19 -7.50 -12.31
C PRO A 322 2.99 -6.28 -11.42
N ARG A 323 3.68 -6.26 -10.28
CA ARG A 323 3.62 -5.19 -9.29
C ARG A 323 3.82 -3.78 -9.87
N GLU A 324 4.66 -3.62 -10.89
CA GLU A 324 4.85 -2.33 -11.56
C GLU A 324 3.54 -1.79 -12.18
N LEU A 325 2.68 -2.67 -12.70
CA LEU A 325 1.36 -2.29 -13.23
C LEU A 325 0.34 -2.12 -12.11
N LEU A 326 0.32 -3.00 -11.10
CA LEU A 326 -0.59 -2.90 -9.95
C LEU A 326 -0.43 -1.61 -9.13
N GLN A 327 0.75 -0.99 -9.16
CA GLN A 327 1.02 0.30 -8.52
C GLN A 327 0.54 1.52 -9.34
N LYS A 328 -0.03 1.31 -10.55
CA LYS A 328 -0.57 2.38 -11.40
C LYS A 328 -2.08 2.46 -11.24
N GLU A 329 -2.60 3.67 -11.03
CA GLU A 329 -4.05 3.97 -10.90
C GLU A 329 -4.88 3.41 -12.08
N SER A 330 -4.27 3.23 -13.25
CA SER A 330 -4.89 2.63 -14.44
C SER A 330 -5.30 1.16 -14.27
N HIS A 331 -4.84 0.45 -13.24
CA HIS A 331 -5.26 -0.94 -12.96
C HIS A 331 -6.16 -1.07 -11.72
N THR A 332 -6.49 0.05 -11.08
CA THR A 332 -7.51 0.11 -10.01
C THR A 332 -8.87 0.37 -10.64
N HIS A 333 -9.75 -0.62 -10.60
CA HIS A 333 -11.09 -0.54 -11.17
C HIS A 333 -12.13 -0.28 -10.09
N PHE A 334 -13.02 0.68 -10.33
CA PHE A 334 -14.15 0.96 -9.45
C PHE A 334 -15.26 -0.08 -9.65
N THR A 335 -15.72 -0.68 -8.55
CA THR A 335 -16.79 -1.70 -8.54
C THR A 335 -18.12 -1.10 -8.10
N SER A 336 -18.16 -0.50 -6.90
CA SER A 336 -19.39 0.04 -6.33
C SER A 336 -19.12 1.11 -5.28
N THR A 337 -20.17 1.88 -4.98
CA THR A 337 -20.19 2.85 -3.87
C THR A 337 -21.55 2.83 -3.20
N SER A 338 -21.58 2.91 -1.87
CA SER A 338 -22.83 3.06 -1.11
C SER A 338 -22.66 4.00 0.08
N PRO A 339 -23.58 4.96 0.28
CA PRO A 339 -23.61 5.80 1.48
C PRO A 339 -24.34 5.14 2.65
N HIS A 340 -24.87 3.91 2.46
CA HIS A 340 -25.73 3.23 3.43
C HIS A 340 -25.27 1.80 3.77
N ALA A 341 -24.64 1.12 2.82
CA ALA A 341 -24.09 -0.21 3.01
C ALA A 341 -22.56 -0.12 3.12
N SER A 342 -22.03 -0.61 4.24
CA SER A 342 -20.59 -0.85 4.41
C SER A 342 -20.03 -1.76 3.32
N VAL A 343 -18.70 -1.84 3.22
CA VAL A 343 -18.02 -2.69 2.24
C VAL A 343 -18.58 -4.13 2.26
N PRO A 344 -18.66 -4.86 3.40
CA PRO A 344 -19.27 -6.20 3.43
C PRO A 344 -20.76 -6.25 3.05
N GLU A 345 -21.56 -5.26 3.45
CA GLU A 345 -23.00 -5.19 3.14
C GLU A 345 -23.27 -5.00 1.64
N GLN A 346 -22.38 -4.35 0.90
CA GLN A 346 -22.51 -4.23 -0.56
C GLN A 346 -22.43 -5.58 -1.27
N PHE A 347 -21.82 -6.61 -0.66
CA PHE A 347 -21.81 -7.96 -1.21
C PHE A 347 -23.12 -8.72 -0.94
N GLN A 348 -24.10 -8.22 -0.19
CA GLN A 348 -25.12 -9.06 0.46
C GLN A 348 -26.20 -9.72 -0.43
N ASP A 349 -26.48 -11.00 -0.16
CA ASP A 349 -27.84 -11.61 -0.18
C ASP A 349 -28.21 -12.27 1.18
N ALA A 350 -27.26 -12.53 2.08
CA ALA A 350 -27.47 -13.29 3.34
C ALA A 350 -26.51 -12.90 4.48
N ILE A 351 -26.56 -13.60 5.62
CA ILE A 351 -25.99 -13.18 6.92
C ILE A 351 -24.58 -13.77 7.25
N TYR A 352 -23.67 -14.07 6.30
CA TYR A 352 -22.34 -14.69 6.62
C TYR A 352 -21.09 -14.25 5.79
N ASN A 353 -20.10 -13.72 6.52
CA ASN A 353 -18.85 -12.97 6.23
C ASN A 353 -18.77 -11.70 5.35
N PRO A 354 -18.32 -11.74 4.06
CA PRO A 354 -18.62 -12.80 3.07
C PRO A 354 -17.62 -13.93 2.88
N PHE A 355 -16.36 -13.57 2.99
CA PHE A 355 -15.22 -14.26 2.41
C PHE A 355 -14.81 -15.54 3.17
N LEU A 356 -15.28 -15.72 4.40
CA LEU A 356 -15.17 -16.98 5.19
C LEU A 356 -15.82 -18.22 4.52
N THR A 357 -16.57 -18.07 3.43
CA THR A 357 -17.17 -19.20 2.70
C THR A 357 -16.53 -19.46 1.32
N LEU A 358 -15.42 -18.79 1.02
CA LEU A 358 -14.67 -19.03 -0.22
C LEU A 358 -13.92 -20.36 -0.14
N LYS A 359 -14.13 -21.22 -1.14
CA LYS A 359 -13.61 -22.59 -1.17
C LYS A 359 -12.07 -22.69 -1.10
N TYR A 360 -11.36 -21.63 -1.50
CA TYR A 360 -9.90 -21.62 -1.68
C TYR A 360 -9.21 -20.35 -1.14
N CYS A 361 -9.84 -19.65 -0.20
CA CYS A 361 -9.29 -18.43 0.43
C CYS A 361 -9.51 -18.49 1.94
N ASP A 362 -8.43 -18.46 2.71
CA ASP A 362 -8.46 -18.39 4.18
C ASP A 362 -8.15 -16.97 4.62
N ILE A 363 -9.16 -16.23 5.06
CA ILE A 363 -9.03 -14.81 5.40
C ILE A 363 -8.04 -14.55 6.55
N THR A 364 -7.76 -15.54 7.41
CA THR A 364 -6.76 -15.36 8.47
C THR A 364 -5.33 -15.40 7.95
N GLN A 365 -5.09 -16.04 6.81
CA GLN A 365 -3.79 -16.12 6.16
C GLN A 365 -3.69 -15.27 4.88
N ASP A 366 -4.84 -14.91 4.29
CA ASP A 366 -4.91 -14.34 2.94
C ASP A 366 -5.13 -12.83 2.93
N THR A 367 -5.13 -12.20 4.10
CA THR A 367 -4.98 -10.75 4.29
C THR A 367 -3.60 -10.44 4.89
N PRO A 368 -2.53 -10.40 4.07
CA PRO A 368 -1.18 -10.20 4.59
C PRO A 368 -0.96 -8.82 5.21
N VAL A 369 0.11 -8.67 6.00
CA VAL A 369 0.52 -7.40 6.63
C VAL A 369 0.63 -6.26 5.60
N GLU A 370 -0.40 -5.43 5.52
CA GLU A 370 -0.45 -4.27 4.65
C GLU A 370 0.41 -3.13 5.27
N ILE A 371 1.44 -2.73 4.55
CA ILE A 371 2.54 -1.90 5.09
C ILE A 371 2.17 -0.42 5.26
N LEU A 372 1.23 0.12 4.48
CA LEU A 372 0.74 1.49 4.64
C LEU A 372 -0.06 1.63 5.94
N HIS A 373 -1.01 0.74 6.20
CA HIS A 373 -1.88 0.78 7.37
C HIS A 373 -1.18 0.27 8.62
N THR A 374 -0.42 -0.82 8.53
CA THR A 374 0.22 -1.45 9.70
C THR A 374 1.49 -0.71 10.12
N VAL A 375 2.36 -0.39 9.15
CA VAL A 375 3.69 0.17 9.44
C VAL A 375 3.64 1.69 9.44
N LEU A 376 3.21 2.36 8.36
CA LEU A 376 3.21 3.83 8.29
C LEU A 376 2.15 4.44 9.22
N LEU A 377 0.87 4.17 8.96
CA LEU A 377 -0.28 4.67 9.75
C LEU A 377 -0.45 3.92 11.10
N GLY A 378 0.49 3.05 11.46
CA GLY A 378 0.56 2.32 12.73
C GLY A 378 1.86 2.60 13.45
N VAL A 379 2.81 1.67 13.36
CA VAL A 379 4.09 1.70 14.09
C VAL A 379 4.82 3.05 13.97
N VAL A 380 4.96 3.60 12.76
CA VAL A 380 5.60 4.91 12.51
C VAL A 380 4.77 6.05 13.09
N LYS A 381 3.43 6.04 12.93
CA LYS A 381 2.53 7.03 13.56
C LYS A 381 2.67 7.01 15.09
N TYR A 382 2.74 5.83 15.71
CA TYR A 382 2.88 5.68 17.17
C TYR A 382 4.25 6.17 17.65
N SER A 383 5.34 5.78 16.98
CA SER A 383 6.70 6.26 17.27
C SER A 383 6.81 7.79 17.11
N TRP A 384 6.20 8.35 16.06
CA TRP A 384 6.14 9.79 15.82
C TRP A 384 5.36 10.52 16.91
N HIS A 385 4.15 10.07 17.26
CA HIS A 385 3.34 10.67 18.31
C HIS A 385 4.06 10.66 19.67
N GLY A 386 4.72 9.55 20.02
CA GLY A 386 5.57 9.45 21.21
C GLY A 386 6.79 10.38 21.19
N THR A 387 7.23 10.81 20.00
CA THR A 387 8.40 11.68 19.79
C THR A 387 8.07 13.16 20.01
N HIS A 388 7.07 13.71 19.30
CA HIS A 388 6.90 15.17 19.20
C HIS A 388 5.95 15.80 20.24
N THR A 389 5.21 14.99 21.01
CA THR A 389 4.15 15.47 21.91
C THR A 389 4.67 16.27 23.08
N THR A 390 5.91 16.04 23.51
CA THR A 390 6.59 16.76 24.59
C THR A 390 7.31 18.03 24.12
N TRP A 391 7.43 18.25 22.80
CA TRP A 391 8.23 19.34 22.23
C TRP A 391 7.58 20.73 22.37
N LYS A 392 8.40 21.71 22.75
CA LYS A 392 8.10 23.14 22.76
C LYS A 392 8.32 23.76 21.38
N ASP A 393 7.85 24.98 21.17
CA ASP A 393 7.89 25.62 19.85
C ASP A 393 9.32 25.86 19.33
N ALA A 394 10.30 26.05 20.20
CA ALA A 394 11.72 26.13 19.84
C ALA A 394 12.25 24.79 19.29
N GLU A 395 11.91 23.67 19.94
CA GLU A 395 12.28 22.31 19.52
C GLU A 395 11.60 21.97 18.19
N LYS A 396 10.29 22.24 18.06
CA LYS A 396 9.54 22.09 16.80
C LYS A 396 10.14 22.91 15.65
N SER A 397 10.59 24.15 15.93
CA SER A 397 11.22 25.04 14.94
C SER A 397 12.60 24.54 14.50
N LEU A 398 13.42 24.09 15.45
CA LEU A 398 14.74 23.49 15.18
C LEU A 398 14.59 22.22 14.32
N TYR A 399 13.73 21.29 14.73
CA TYR A 399 13.44 20.08 13.97
C TYR A 399 12.92 20.40 12.57
N ALA A 400 12.03 21.37 12.41
CA ALA A 400 11.55 21.79 11.09
C ALA A 400 12.68 22.35 10.20
N ALA A 401 13.68 23.04 10.76
CA ALA A 401 14.86 23.49 10.02
C ALA A 401 15.78 22.32 9.63
N CYS A 402 16.05 21.40 10.56
CA CYS A 402 16.85 20.20 10.33
C CYS A 402 16.23 19.28 9.27
N LEU A 403 14.95 18.90 9.44
CA LEU A 403 14.21 18.08 8.48
C LEU A 403 14.16 18.72 7.09
N GLN A 404 14.03 20.05 7.00
CA GLN A 404 14.07 20.77 5.73
C GLN A 404 15.44 20.72 5.03
N SER A 405 16.53 20.56 5.77
CA SER A 405 17.90 20.50 5.27
C SER A 405 18.33 19.12 4.75
N THR A 406 17.52 18.08 5.00
CA THR A 406 17.78 16.69 4.54
C THR A 406 18.13 16.63 3.06
N ASN A 407 19.21 15.94 2.72
CA ASN A 407 19.52 15.61 1.33
C ASN A 407 18.52 14.57 0.81
N THR A 408 17.67 14.95 -0.15
CA THR A 408 16.59 14.08 -0.68
C THR A 408 17.00 13.19 -1.86
N LYS A 409 18.24 13.30 -2.36
CA LYS A 409 18.73 12.46 -3.46
C LYS A 409 18.82 11.00 -3.02
N GLY A 410 18.32 10.06 -3.82
CA GLY A 410 18.28 8.64 -3.49
C GLY A 410 17.26 8.24 -2.40
N LEU A 411 16.22 9.04 -2.13
CA LEU A 411 15.16 8.69 -1.15
C LEU A 411 13.78 8.42 -1.75
N SER A 412 13.58 8.63 -3.06
CA SER A 412 12.28 8.45 -3.73
C SER A 412 11.09 9.10 -3.01
N ILE A 413 11.34 10.25 -2.37
CA ILE A 413 10.35 11.10 -1.67
C ILE A 413 10.10 12.40 -2.43
N PRO A 414 8.91 13.01 -2.26
CA PRO A 414 8.65 14.37 -2.72
C PRO A 414 9.52 15.41 -1.98
N ALA A 415 9.50 16.65 -2.48
CA ALA A 415 10.08 17.78 -1.76
C ALA A 415 9.49 17.92 -0.33
N ILE A 416 10.37 17.88 0.67
CA ILE A 416 9.99 17.92 2.09
C ILE A 416 9.39 19.29 2.43
N ARG A 417 8.17 19.29 2.98
CA ARG A 417 7.48 20.47 3.52
C ARG A 417 7.52 20.45 5.05
N ALA A 418 8.71 20.61 5.64
CA ALA A 418 8.92 20.39 7.07
C ALA A 418 8.04 21.25 7.99
N GLY A 419 7.78 22.51 7.60
CA GLY A 419 6.86 23.39 8.34
C GLY A 419 5.41 22.87 8.35
N TYR A 420 4.94 22.30 7.24
CA TYR A 420 3.63 21.65 7.17
C TYR A 420 3.60 20.38 8.05
N ILE A 421 4.65 19.56 7.99
CA ILE A 421 4.79 18.35 8.82
C ILE A 421 4.68 18.71 10.31
N MET A 422 5.31 19.80 10.76
CA MET A 422 5.22 20.23 12.16
C MET A 422 3.93 20.95 12.52
N GLN A 423 3.31 21.69 11.59
CA GLN A 423 2.02 22.34 11.80
C GLN A 423 0.90 21.30 11.99
N TYR A 424 0.97 20.19 11.26
CA TYR A 424 -0.04 19.12 11.25
C TYR A 424 0.48 17.81 11.85
N ALA A 425 1.35 17.88 12.86
CA ALA A 425 2.08 16.72 13.40
C ALA A 425 1.18 15.55 13.86
N ASN A 426 -0.04 15.83 14.35
CA ASN A 426 -1.01 14.82 14.79
C ASN A 426 -1.77 14.15 13.62
N SER A 427 -1.84 14.80 12.45
CA SER A 427 -2.74 14.46 11.33
C SER A 427 -1.96 14.14 10.05
N LEU A 428 -0.79 13.51 10.19
CA LEU A 428 0.05 13.11 9.07
C LEU A 428 -0.50 11.84 8.38
N ILE A 429 -0.55 11.87 7.05
CA ILE A 429 -0.88 10.70 6.23
C ILE A 429 0.39 9.91 5.84
N GLY A 430 0.21 8.73 5.25
CA GLY A 430 1.31 7.82 4.91
C GLY A 430 2.46 8.48 4.16
N ARG A 431 2.17 9.42 3.25
CA ARG A 431 3.16 10.18 2.48
C ARG A 431 4.17 10.95 3.34
N GLN A 432 3.74 11.58 4.44
CA GLN A 432 4.65 12.30 5.35
C GLN A 432 5.35 11.31 6.29
N LEU A 433 4.64 10.30 6.79
CA LEU A 433 5.22 9.25 7.64
C LEU A 433 6.34 8.48 6.91
N LYS A 434 6.20 8.27 5.61
CA LYS A 434 7.22 7.71 4.69
C LYS A 434 8.46 8.60 4.51
N ILE A 435 8.35 9.92 4.72
CA ILE A 435 9.52 10.82 4.83
C ILE A 435 10.16 10.66 6.21
N LEU A 436 9.33 10.69 7.27
CA LEU A 436 9.78 10.66 8.65
C LEU A 436 10.59 9.39 8.97
N VAL A 437 10.08 8.20 8.63
CA VAL A 437 10.78 6.93 8.91
C VAL A 437 12.15 6.82 8.23
N GLN A 438 12.28 7.38 7.02
CA GLN A 438 13.54 7.38 6.26
C GLN A 438 14.55 8.45 6.74
N THR A 439 14.17 9.39 7.60
CA THR A 439 14.99 10.59 7.88
C THR A 439 15.11 10.98 9.36
N ASN A 440 14.18 10.59 10.24
CA ASN A 440 14.10 11.09 11.61
C ASN A 440 15.32 10.75 12.46
N ALA A 441 15.98 9.62 12.21
CA ALA A 441 17.18 9.20 12.93
C ALA A 441 18.30 10.27 12.92
N PHE A 442 18.38 11.08 11.86
CA PHE A 442 19.36 12.17 11.72
C PHE A 442 18.97 13.48 12.42
N HIS A 443 17.71 13.63 12.84
CA HIS A 443 17.14 14.92 13.26
C HIS A 443 16.64 14.96 14.70
N VAL A 444 16.35 13.79 15.30
CA VAL A 444 15.75 13.69 16.64
C VAL A 444 16.73 13.24 17.74
N HIS A 445 17.99 12.95 17.39
CA HIS A 445 18.96 12.24 18.25
C HIS A 445 19.29 12.93 19.59
N ASP A 446 19.08 14.25 19.70
CA ASP A 446 19.25 15.06 20.92
C ASP A 446 17.92 15.63 21.45
N MET A 447 16.77 15.15 20.92
CA MET A 447 15.42 15.68 21.17
C MET A 447 14.45 14.67 21.81
N VAL A 448 14.91 13.43 22.05
CA VAL A 448 14.11 12.31 22.58
C VAL A 448 14.94 11.52 23.60
N THR A 449 14.30 10.62 24.36
CA THR A 449 15.03 9.67 25.23
C THR A 449 15.78 8.62 24.40
N GLU A 450 16.77 7.93 24.99
CA GLU A 450 17.50 6.89 24.25
C GLU A 450 16.57 5.73 23.83
N ASP A 451 15.58 5.37 24.65
CA ASP A 451 14.59 4.32 24.32
C ASP A 451 13.71 4.73 23.13
N GLN A 452 13.24 5.98 23.12
CA GLN A 452 12.51 6.56 21.98
C GLN A 452 13.39 6.58 20.72
N TYR A 453 14.66 6.97 20.86
CA TYR A 453 15.60 6.97 19.76
C TYR A 453 15.88 5.56 19.22
N GLN A 454 15.98 4.57 20.10
CA GLN A 454 16.16 3.17 19.76
C GLN A 454 14.94 2.62 19.00
N LEU A 455 13.71 2.94 19.41
CA LEU A 455 12.49 2.62 18.66
C LEU A 455 12.50 3.27 17.26
N ILE A 456 12.94 4.52 17.14
CA ILE A 456 13.02 5.22 15.84
C ILE A 456 14.04 4.54 14.91
N LYS A 457 15.21 4.12 15.42
CA LYS A 457 16.20 3.34 14.66
C LYS A 457 15.65 1.98 14.25
N ALA A 458 15.10 1.21 15.18
CA ALA A 458 14.53 -0.11 14.90
C ALA A 458 13.42 -0.04 13.85
N THR A 459 12.53 0.96 13.95
CA THR A 459 11.44 1.19 12.98
C THR A 459 11.98 1.57 11.60
N GLY A 460 13.06 2.37 11.53
CA GLY A 460 13.72 2.72 10.28
C GLY A 460 14.33 1.52 9.56
N VAL A 461 15.02 0.65 10.29
CA VAL A 461 15.58 -0.61 9.75
C VAL A 461 14.48 -1.56 9.28
N LEU A 462 13.44 -1.78 10.08
CA LEU A 462 12.29 -2.61 9.70
C LEU A 462 11.62 -2.08 8.43
N ALA A 463 11.33 -0.78 8.36
CA ALA A 463 10.67 -0.20 7.20
C ALA A 463 11.53 -0.28 5.92
N ALA A 464 12.86 -0.12 6.02
CA ALA A 464 13.74 -0.31 4.88
C ALA A 464 13.75 -1.76 4.36
N LEU A 465 13.60 -2.76 5.24
CA LEU A 465 13.41 -4.15 4.85
C LEU A 465 12.05 -4.35 4.17
N LEU A 466 10.93 -3.96 4.80
CA LEU A 466 9.58 -4.25 4.29
C LEU A 466 9.25 -3.59 2.93
N TRP A 467 10.00 -2.55 2.51
CA TRP A 467 9.91 -1.93 1.17
C TRP A 467 10.86 -2.54 0.12
N VAL A 468 11.58 -3.62 0.43
CA VAL A 468 12.44 -4.35 -0.53
C VAL A 468 11.60 -4.85 -1.73
N PRO A 469 12.03 -4.60 -2.98
CA PRO A 469 11.30 -5.01 -4.19
C PRO A 469 11.69 -6.39 -4.73
N GLU A 470 12.81 -6.97 -4.28
CA GLU A 470 13.34 -8.27 -4.73
C GLU A 470 14.08 -8.96 -3.58
N ILE A 471 13.79 -10.23 -3.34
CA ILE A 471 14.41 -11.05 -2.29
C ILE A 471 15.31 -12.09 -2.96
N ARG A 472 16.61 -12.07 -2.64
CA ARG A 472 17.62 -12.93 -3.28
C ARG A 472 17.87 -14.23 -2.53
N ASP A 473 17.92 -14.14 -1.21
CA ASP A 473 17.95 -15.27 -0.28
C ASP A 473 16.73 -15.10 0.64
N MET A 474 15.81 -16.06 0.60
CA MET A 474 14.57 -15.99 1.37
C MET A 474 14.81 -16.22 2.86
N ASP A 475 15.65 -17.19 3.24
CA ASP A 475 15.82 -17.55 4.65
C ASP A 475 16.72 -16.53 5.38
N GLU A 476 17.74 -15.96 4.74
CA GLU A 476 18.50 -14.81 5.27
C GLU A 476 17.57 -13.60 5.47
N TYR A 477 16.77 -13.26 4.46
CA TYR A 477 15.88 -12.09 4.51
C TYR A 477 14.79 -12.25 5.57
N LEU A 478 14.17 -13.43 5.68
CA LEU A 478 13.16 -13.71 6.71
C LEU A 478 13.74 -13.65 8.13
N ASN A 479 14.95 -14.17 8.35
CA ASN A 479 15.66 -14.03 9.62
C ASN A 479 15.94 -12.55 9.97
N ASP A 480 16.41 -11.77 9.00
CA ASP A 480 16.66 -10.35 9.21
C ASP A 480 15.37 -9.56 9.49
N VAL A 481 14.25 -9.91 8.84
CA VAL A 481 12.93 -9.32 9.13
C VAL A 481 12.43 -9.71 10.52
N ASP A 482 12.55 -10.98 10.94
CA ASP A 482 12.16 -11.42 12.28
C ASP A 482 12.92 -10.64 13.37
N ILE A 483 14.24 -10.49 13.22
CA ILE A 483 15.07 -9.69 14.13
C ILE A 483 14.66 -8.20 14.12
N ALA A 484 14.30 -7.64 12.97
CA ALA A 484 13.85 -6.25 12.87
C ALA A 484 12.48 -6.03 13.54
N VAL A 485 11.53 -6.97 13.36
CA VAL A 485 10.23 -6.98 14.04
C VAL A 485 10.43 -7.13 15.55
N ALA A 486 11.27 -8.07 15.98
CA ALA A 486 11.64 -8.28 17.36
C ALA A 486 12.16 -7.00 18.02
N ASN A 487 13.09 -6.31 17.37
CA ASN A 487 13.69 -5.08 17.86
C ASN A 487 12.69 -3.93 17.98
N VAL A 488 11.72 -3.82 17.06
CA VAL A 488 10.64 -2.81 17.15
C VAL A 488 9.71 -3.10 18.32
N LEU A 489 9.27 -4.35 18.46
CA LEU A 489 8.37 -4.76 19.55
C LEU A 489 9.04 -4.61 20.92
N ASP A 490 10.31 -5.00 21.04
CA ASP A 490 11.06 -4.89 22.29
C ASP A 490 11.31 -3.41 22.66
N SER A 491 11.66 -2.56 21.69
CA SER A 491 11.85 -1.12 21.93
C SER A 491 10.54 -0.42 22.30
N ALA A 492 9.40 -0.83 21.70
CA ALA A 492 8.09 -0.32 22.06
C ALA A 492 7.67 -0.78 23.47
N ALA A 493 7.94 -2.04 23.82
CA ALA A 493 7.65 -2.60 25.14
C ALA A 493 8.51 -2.00 26.27
N LEU A 494 9.72 -1.52 25.96
CA LEU A 494 10.56 -0.78 26.90
C LEU A 494 9.98 0.60 27.26
N ILE A 495 9.35 1.27 26.29
CA ILE A 495 8.73 2.60 26.48
C ILE A 495 7.38 2.47 27.18
N ASP A 496 6.48 1.63 26.65
CA ASP A 496 5.17 1.36 27.24
C ASP A 496 4.67 -0.04 26.82
N PRO A 497 4.82 -1.07 27.66
CA PRO A 497 4.39 -2.42 27.35
C PRO A 497 2.86 -2.55 27.25
N SER A 498 2.07 -1.58 27.72
CA SER A 498 0.62 -1.60 27.54
C SER A 498 0.21 -1.42 26.07
N LYS A 499 1.01 -0.68 25.27
CA LYS A 499 0.68 -0.42 23.86
C LYS A 499 0.86 -1.64 22.97
N ILE A 500 1.64 -2.65 23.37
CA ILE A 500 1.70 -3.95 22.69
C ILE A 500 0.32 -4.64 22.71
N ILE A 501 -0.44 -4.49 23.80
CA ILE A 501 -1.79 -5.06 23.95
C ILE A 501 -2.83 -4.12 23.33
N ALA A 502 -2.72 -2.81 23.57
CA ALA A 502 -3.74 -1.83 23.16
C ALA A 502 -3.69 -1.44 21.67
N LYS A 503 -2.59 -1.67 20.94
CA LYS A 503 -2.45 -1.31 19.52
C LYS A 503 -2.21 -2.56 18.67
N VAL A 504 -3.31 -3.13 18.16
CA VAL A 504 -3.38 -4.34 17.32
C VAL A 504 -2.32 -4.41 16.20
N LYS A 505 -1.90 -3.28 15.64
CA LYS A 505 -0.90 -3.22 14.56
C LYS A 505 0.48 -3.75 14.97
N TYR A 506 0.83 -3.73 16.27
CA TYR A 506 2.03 -4.41 16.78
C TYR A 506 1.89 -5.94 16.76
N HIS A 507 0.71 -6.47 17.02
CA HIS A 507 0.44 -7.90 16.90
C HIS A 507 0.43 -8.34 15.42
N VAL A 508 -0.29 -7.62 14.55
CA VAL A 508 -0.32 -7.90 13.10
C VAL A 508 1.09 -8.00 12.51
N LEU A 509 2.02 -7.16 12.97
CA LEU A 509 3.41 -7.19 12.52
C LEU A 509 4.14 -8.53 12.75
N THR A 510 3.74 -9.36 13.72
CA THR A 510 4.38 -10.67 13.94
C THR A 510 4.12 -11.67 12.81
N HIS A 511 3.13 -11.43 11.95
CA HIS A 511 2.82 -12.28 10.80
C HIS A 511 3.66 -11.96 9.56
N ALA A 512 4.43 -10.86 9.57
CA ALA A 512 5.15 -10.38 8.39
C ALA A 512 6.13 -11.42 7.79
N VAL A 513 6.75 -12.26 8.63
CA VAL A 513 7.68 -13.33 8.20
C VAL A 513 6.92 -14.42 7.42
N GLU A 514 5.76 -14.84 7.90
CA GLU A 514 4.95 -15.87 7.24
C GLU A 514 4.31 -15.34 5.95
N ASP A 515 3.85 -14.08 5.97
CA ASP A 515 3.32 -13.42 4.78
C ASP A 515 4.38 -13.22 3.70
N ILE A 516 5.60 -12.82 4.05
CA ILE A 516 6.70 -12.70 3.08
C ILE A 516 7.01 -14.05 2.44
N ARG A 517 7.00 -15.14 3.23
CA ARG A 517 7.22 -16.50 2.72
C ARG A 517 6.10 -16.89 1.74
N ARG A 518 4.83 -16.62 2.09
CA ARG A 518 3.65 -17.00 1.29
C ARG A 518 3.46 -16.13 0.04
N PHE A 519 3.71 -14.81 0.11
CA PHE A 519 3.39 -13.84 -0.94
C PHE A 519 4.60 -13.15 -1.61
N GLY A 520 5.82 -13.35 -1.11
CA GLY A 520 6.99 -12.60 -1.55
C GLY A 520 7.05 -11.20 -0.93
N PRO A 521 7.67 -10.20 -1.60
CA PRO A 521 7.90 -8.89 -0.99
C PRO A 521 6.61 -8.11 -0.69
N LEU A 522 6.40 -7.65 0.55
CA LEU A 522 5.15 -6.99 0.98
C LEU A 522 4.83 -5.68 0.26
N ILE A 523 5.81 -5.03 -0.37
CA ILE A 523 5.57 -3.90 -1.29
C ILE A 523 4.68 -4.28 -2.49
N GLY A 524 4.49 -5.57 -2.78
CA GLY A 524 3.51 -6.08 -3.74
C GLY A 524 2.07 -6.02 -3.25
N VAL A 525 1.81 -6.03 -1.94
CA VAL A 525 0.46 -5.99 -1.35
C VAL A 525 0.11 -4.63 -0.74
N ALA A 526 0.95 -3.62 -0.92
CA ALA A 526 0.73 -2.26 -0.42
C ALA A 526 -0.49 -1.58 -1.07
N THR A 527 -1.31 -0.89 -0.29
CA THR A 527 -2.58 -0.29 -0.77
C THR A 527 -2.49 1.18 -1.22
N GLU A 528 -1.27 1.73 -1.36
CA GLU A 528 -1.03 3.13 -1.76
C GLU A 528 -1.76 3.54 -3.06
N SER A 529 -1.94 2.62 -4.03
CA SER A 529 -2.63 2.90 -5.31
C SER A 529 -4.14 3.09 -5.13
N TYR A 530 -4.81 2.30 -4.30
CA TYR A 530 -6.23 2.49 -4.02
C TYR A 530 -6.50 3.82 -3.29
N GLU A 531 -5.67 4.15 -2.29
CA GLU A 531 -5.77 5.45 -1.60
C GLU A 531 -5.60 6.63 -2.56
N SER A 532 -4.75 6.51 -3.59
CA SER A 532 -4.60 7.54 -4.61
C SER A 532 -5.82 7.65 -5.53
N PHE A 533 -6.44 6.52 -5.90
CA PHE A 533 -7.68 6.49 -6.70
C PHE A 533 -8.85 7.21 -6.02
N ASN A 534 -8.87 7.29 -4.67
CA ASN A 534 -9.87 8.06 -3.93
C ASN A 534 -9.91 9.54 -4.32
N ILE A 535 -8.82 10.10 -4.87
CA ILE A 535 -8.80 11.47 -5.43
C ILE A 535 -9.70 11.56 -6.67
N ILE A 536 -9.65 10.56 -7.56
CA ILE A 536 -10.48 10.46 -8.76
C ILE A 536 -11.96 10.36 -8.38
N PHE A 537 -12.29 9.51 -7.39
CA PHE A 537 -13.64 9.40 -6.85
C PHE A 537 -14.16 10.75 -6.30
N ARG A 538 -13.36 11.44 -5.48
CA ARG A 538 -13.72 12.77 -4.94
C ARG A 538 -13.92 13.81 -6.05
N HIS A 539 -13.12 13.80 -7.10
CA HIS A 539 -13.33 14.69 -8.26
C HIS A 539 -14.66 14.40 -8.97
N CYS A 540 -15.03 13.13 -9.15
CA CYS A 540 -16.34 12.77 -9.70
C CYS A 540 -17.50 13.28 -8.80
N SER A 541 -17.34 13.19 -7.47
CA SER A 541 -18.33 13.71 -6.51
C SER A 541 -18.47 15.24 -6.62
N ILE A 542 -17.34 15.96 -6.53
CA ILE A 542 -17.28 17.44 -6.55
C ILE A 542 -17.92 18.02 -7.82
N LEU A 543 -17.69 17.37 -8.97
CA LEU A 543 -18.17 17.81 -10.29
C LEU A 543 -19.58 17.30 -10.64
N SER A 544 -20.25 16.57 -9.73
CA SER A 544 -21.64 16.12 -9.93
C SER A 544 -22.66 17.24 -9.66
N ASN A 545 -23.94 16.97 -9.93
CA ASN A 545 -25.05 17.85 -9.52
C ASN A 545 -25.46 17.66 -8.04
N HIS A 546 -24.83 16.72 -7.32
CA HIS A 546 -25.09 16.35 -5.92
C HIS A 546 -26.49 15.83 -5.58
N LEU A 547 -27.38 15.62 -6.56
CA LEU A 547 -28.74 15.06 -6.35
C LEU A 547 -28.73 13.54 -6.14
N SER A 548 -27.80 12.83 -6.80
CA SER A 548 -27.60 11.40 -6.62
C SER A 548 -26.11 11.04 -6.73
N PRO A 549 -25.28 11.43 -5.74
CA PRO A 549 -23.82 11.35 -5.85
C PRO A 549 -23.30 9.97 -6.26
N SER A 550 -23.76 8.91 -5.59
CA SER A 550 -23.35 7.53 -5.90
C SER A 550 -23.57 7.13 -7.36
N ARG A 551 -24.75 7.47 -7.89
CA ARG A 551 -25.16 7.12 -9.25
C ARG A 551 -24.36 7.92 -10.27
N ASP A 552 -24.24 9.22 -10.04
CA ASP A 552 -23.58 10.13 -10.97
C ASP A 552 -22.06 9.88 -11.00
N ILE A 553 -21.45 9.53 -9.85
CA ILE A 553 -20.06 9.06 -9.77
C ILE A 553 -19.88 7.73 -10.51
N ALA A 554 -20.76 6.74 -10.29
CA ALA A 554 -20.69 5.45 -10.97
C ALA A 554 -20.77 5.62 -12.50
N TYR A 555 -21.69 6.43 -13.02
CA TYR A 555 -21.74 6.75 -14.45
C TYR A 555 -20.48 7.46 -14.96
N GLN A 556 -19.90 8.36 -14.18
CA GLN A 556 -18.70 9.10 -14.58
C GLN A 556 -17.44 8.23 -14.56
N LEU A 557 -17.34 7.27 -13.64
CA LEU A 557 -16.26 6.28 -13.62
C LEU A 557 -16.43 5.23 -14.73
N ALA A 558 -17.64 4.74 -14.96
CA ALA A 558 -17.94 3.83 -16.08
C ALA A 558 -17.57 4.46 -17.45
N LYS A 559 -17.88 5.75 -17.66
CA LYS A 559 -17.46 6.49 -18.87
C LYS A 559 -15.93 6.57 -19.01
N GLN A 560 -15.21 6.77 -17.91
CA GLN A 560 -13.74 6.83 -17.91
C GLN A 560 -13.13 5.47 -18.25
N GLU A 561 -13.66 4.38 -17.69
CA GLU A 561 -13.21 3.02 -18.03
C GLU A 561 -13.55 2.64 -19.47
N THR A 562 -14.77 2.94 -19.95
CA THR A 562 -15.12 2.75 -21.36
C THR A 562 -14.17 3.52 -22.29
N PHE A 563 -13.87 4.79 -21.97
CA PHE A 563 -12.93 5.58 -22.75
C PHE A 563 -11.52 4.96 -22.73
N LYS A 564 -11.01 4.57 -21.56
CA LYS A 564 -9.71 3.92 -21.36
C LYS A 564 -9.59 2.60 -22.14
N HIS A 565 -10.62 1.76 -22.12
CA HIS A 565 -10.69 0.52 -22.91
C HIS A 565 -10.61 0.80 -24.41
N LEU A 566 -11.39 1.79 -24.90
CA LEU A 566 -11.41 2.16 -26.32
C LEU A 566 -10.10 2.81 -26.81
N ILE A 567 -9.45 3.68 -26.03
CA ILE A 567 -8.18 4.29 -26.47
C ILE A 567 -7.00 3.30 -26.43
N SER A 568 -7.08 2.26 -25.59
CA SER A 568 -6.07 1.21 -25.50
C SER A 568 -6.29 0.03 -26.46
N GLY A 569 -7.21 0.15 -27.42
CA GLY A 569 -7.44 -0.89 -28.43
C GLY A 569 -8.20 -2.11 -27.90
N GLY A 570 -8.86 -1.99 -26.75
CA GLY A 570 -9.56 -3.08 -26.08
C GLY A 570 -10.74 -3.62 -26.88
N TRP A 571 -10.91 -4.94 -26.83
CA TRP A 571 -11.95 -5.66 -27.56
C TRP A 571 -13.24 -5.79 -26.73
N TRP A 572 -14.40 -5.81 -27.39
CA TRP A 572 -15.71 -6.08 -26.77
C TRP A 572 -16.54 -7.01 -27.65
N LYS A 573 -17.53 -7.69 -27.05
CA LYS A 573 -18.47 -8.58 -27.76
C LYS A 573 -19.75 -7.82 -28.09
N GLU A 574 -20.20 -7.86 -29.34
CA GLU A 574 -21.51 -7.32 -29.73
C GLU A 574 -22.64 -8.35 -29.54
N GLU A 575 -23.89 -7.89 -29.66
CA GLU A 575 -25.11 -8.70 -29.54
C GLU A 575 -25.15 -9.87 -30.55
N ASP A 576 -24.51 -9.71 -31.71
CA ASP A 576 -24.37 -10.78 -32.72
C ASP A 576 -23.30 -11.83 -32.38
N GLY A 577 -22.69 -11.70 -31.20
CA GLY A 577 -21.67 -12.58 -30.67
C GLY A 577 -20.25 -12.34 -31.20
N LYS A 578 -20.05 -11.41 -32.16
CA LYS A 578 -18.73 -11.12 -32.72
C LYS A 578 -17.95 -10.17 -31.82
N TYR A 579 -16.63 -10.34 -31.78
CA TYR A 579 -15.73 -9.41 -31.13
C TYR A 579 -15.32 -8.28 -32.07
N LYS A 580 -15.38 -7.04 -31.59
CA LYS A 580 -14.87 -5.85 -32.28
C LYS A 580 -13.84 -5.12 -31.41
N GLN A 581 -13.09 -4.24 -32.07
CA GLN A 581 -12.10 -3.35 -31.48
C GLN A 581 -12.27 -1.93 -32.06
N PRO A 582 -11.64 -0.91 -31.46
CA PRO A 582 -11.73 0.48 -31.93
C PRO A 582 -11.11 0.64 -33.32
N GLY A 583 -11.70 1.50 -34.15
CA GLY A 583 -11.22 1.71 -35.52
C GLY A 583 -9.78 2.22 -35.59
N VAL A 584 -9.03 1.79 -36.62
CA VAL A 584 -7.60 2.09 -36.80
C VAL A 584 -7.22 3.58 -36.74
N SER A 585 -8.15 4.49 -37.05
CA SER A 585 -7.94 5.93 -36.94
C SER A 585 -7.81 6.40 -35.48
N LEU A 586 -8.58 5.84 -34.55
CA LEU A 586 -8.46 6.14 -33.12
C LEU A 586 -7.15 5.57 -32.57
N GLN A 587 -6.83 4.32 -32.91
CA GLN A 587 -5.57 3.68 -32.50
C GLN A 587 -4.36 4.47 -32.98
N ARG A 588 -4.37 4.98 -34.22
CA ARG A 588 -3.31 5.85 -34.76
C ARG A 588 -3.22 7.19 -34.03
N TYR A 589 -4.35 7.88 -33.82
CA TYR A 589 -4.39 9.16 -33.11
C TYR A 589 -3.81 9.05 -31.68
N VAL A 590 -4.17 7.98 -30.96
CA VAL A 590 -3.59 7.67 -29.65
C VAL A 590 -2.10 7.30 -29.78
N GLY A 591 -1.74 6.51 -30.79
CA GLY A 591 -0.36 6.13 -31.12
C GLY A 591 0.57 7.30 -31.49
N GLU A 592 0.02 8.44 -31.90
CA GLU A 592 0.76 9.68 -32.19
C GLU A 592 0.74 10.68 -31.01
N SER A 593 -0.26 10.59 -30.12
CA SER A 593 -0.42 11.49 -28.97
C SER A 593 0.37 11.04 -27.75
N ALA A 594 1.59 11.59 -27.58
CA ALA A 594 2.41 11.37 -26.39
C ALA A 594 1.68 11.73 -25.08
N MET A 595 0.80 12.74 -25.09
CA MET A 595 0.00 13.12 -23.93
C MET A 595 -1.00 12.03 -23.54
N LEU A 596 -1.74 11.45 -24.49
CA LEU A 596 -2.71 10.39 -24.20
C LEU A 596 -2.02 9.10 -23.77
N GLN A 597 -0.89 8.77 -24.40
CA GLN A 597 -0.07 7.62 -23.99
C GLN A 597 0.47 7.79 -22.57
N GLN A 598 0.88 9.00 -22.17
CA GLN A 598 1.33 9.29 -20.81
C GLN A 598 0.19 9.29 -19.80
N LEU A 599 -0.96 9.87 -20.14
CA LEU A 599 -2.11 10.01 -19.22
C LEU A 599 -2.80 8.66 -18.93
N TYR A 600 -2.81 7.75 -19.90
CA TYR A 600 -3.50 6.45 -19.79
C TYR A 600 -2.57 5.23 -19.89
N ASN A 601 -1.25 5.45 -19.86
CA ASN A 601 -0.20 4.43 -19.86
C ASN A 601 -0.33 3.36 -20.99
N ILE A 602 -0.69 3.79 -22.20
CA ILE A 602 -1.13 2.89 -23.29
C ILE A 602 0.02 2.21 -24.02
N SER A 603 1.19 2.86 -24.13
CA SER A 603 2.30 2.36 -24.95
C SER A 603 3.41 1.71 -24.14
N HIS A 604 3.92 0.57 -24.61
CA HIS A 604 5.08 -0.16 -24.05
C HIS A 604 6.35 0.68 -23.83
N ARG A 605 6.45 1.90 -24.37
CA ARG A 605 7.57 2.81 -24.12
C ARG A 605 7.47 3.55 -22.78
N LEU A 606 6.31 3.53 -22.13
CA LEU A 606 6.04 4.25 -20.89
C LEU A 606 5.89 3.23 -19.74
N GLY A 607 6.96 3.08 -18.98
CA GLY A 607 7.21 1.97 -18.05
C GLY A 607 8.61 1.40 -18.24
N VAL A 608 9.06 1.29 -19.50
CA VAL A 608 10.49 1.14 -19.81
C VAL A 608 11.22 2.38 -19.30
N LYS A 609 11.97 2.22 -18.21
CA LYS A 609 12.93 3.22 -17.72
C LYS A 609 13.81 3.66 -18.90
N ASP A 610 14.12 4.95 -18.98
CA ASP A 610 15.06 5.49 -19.98
C ASP A 610 16.30 4.58 -20.07
N PRO A 611 16.79 4.22 -21.26
CA PRO A 611 17.82 3.21 -21.40
C PRO A 611 19.13 3.63 -20.71
N VAL A 612 19.90 2.64 -20.22
CA VAL A 612 21.20 2.88 -19.57
C VAL A 612 22.07 3.79 -20.45
N GLY A 613 22.55 4.90 -19.88
CA GLY A 613 23.30 5.93 -20.62
C GLY A 613 22.48 7.04 -21.27
N HIS A 614 21.14 6.99 -21.21
CA HIS A 614 20.30 8.15 -21.49
C HIS A 614 20.73 9.33 -20.61
N THR A 615 20.70 10.54 -21.16
CA THR A 615 21.13 11.77 -20.49
C THR A 615 20.18 12.92 -20.75
N VAL A 616 19.81 13.63 -19.68
CA VAL A 616 19.10 14.91 -19.78
C VAL A 616 20.12 16.03 -19.81
N LEU A 617 20.18 16.79 -20.91
CA LEU A 617 21.06 17.97 -21.02
C LEU A 617 20.63 19.08 -20.05
N ILE A 618 21.57 19.90 -19.58
CA ILE A 618 21.21 21.10 -18.79
C ILE A 618 20.32 22.02 -19.65
N PRO A 619 19.19 22.54 -19.13
CA PRO A 619 18.33 23.43 -19.90
C PRO A 619 19.03 24.75 -20.22
N VAL A 620 18.90 25.20 -21.47
CA VAL A 620 19.40 26.51 -21.93
C VAL A 620 18.18 27.44 -22.08
N PRO A 621 18.21 28.70 -21.57
CA PRO A 621 17.10 29.62 -21.74
C PRO A 621 16.83 29.86 -23.23
N ARG A 622 15.58 29.71 -23.68
CA ARG A 622 15.22 29.77 -25.12
C ARG A 622 15.64 31.07 -25.81
N LYS A 623 15.69 32.17 -25.06
CA LYS A 623 16.20 33.48 -25.49
C LYS A 623 16.99 34.12 -24.37
N ASP A 624 17.98 34.93 -24.73
CA ASP A 624 18.59 35.91 -23.82
C ASP A 624 17.54 36.98 -23.45
N PRO A 625 17.27 37.23 -22.15
CA PRO A 625 16.37 38.29 -21.71
C PRO A 625 16.77 39.70 -22.17
N ALA A 626 18.06 39.96 -22.41
CA ALA A 626 18.57 41.28 -22.79
C ALA A 626 18.58 41.52 -24.30
N THR A 627 18.93 40.51 -25.11
CA THR A 627 19.07 40.65 -26.58
C THR A 627 17.98 39.98 -27.40
N GLY A 628 17.15 39.11 -26.81
CA GLY A 628 16.08 38.39 -27.49
C GLY A 628 16.55 37.31 -28.48
N GLN A 629 17.87 37.13 -28.65
CA GLN A 629 18.46 36.11 -29.52
C GLN A 629 18.35 34.72 -28.87
N ALA A 630 18.32 33.68 -29.71
CA ALA A 630 18.31 32.30 -29.23
C ALA A 630 19.70 31.94 -28.67
N ASN A 631 19.78 31.50 -27.42
CA ASN A 631 21.04 31.08 -26.81
C ASN A 631 21.54 29.78 -27.46
N ALA A 632 22.72 29.83 -28.07
CA ALA A 632 23.42 28.63 -28.48
C ALA A 632 23.81 27.81 -27.23
N ARG A 633 23.74 26.47 -27.34
CA ARG A 633 24.23 25.58 -26.28
C ARG A 633 25.75 25.63 -26.27
N HIS A 634 26.33 26.11 -25.17
CA HIS A 634 27.77 26.10 -24.97
C HIS A 634 28.30 24.66 -24.82
N SER A 635 29.32 24.32 -25.59
CA SER A 635 30.12 23.11 -25.44
C SER A 635 31.50 23.39 -24.85
N TYR A 636 32.05 22.36 -24.22
CA TYR A 636 33.28 22.38 -23.44
C TYR A 636 34.29 21.39 -24.02
N ARG A 637 35.58 21.73 -23.96
CA ARG A 637 36.70 20.81 -24.20
C ARG A 637 36.98 19.98 -22.96
N PHE A 638 37.63 18.83 -23.11
CA PHE A 638 37.92 17.92 -22.01
C PHE A 638 38.67 18.60 -20.85
N GLU A 639 39.63 19.48 -21.16
CA GLU A 639 40.45 20.23 -20.20
C GLU A 639 39.64 21.28 -19.38
N GLU A 640 38.47 21.68 -19.88
CA GLU A 640 37.56 22.65 -19.27
C GLU A 640 36.51 21.99 -18.35
N THR A 641 36.62 20.67 -18.15
CA THR A 641 35.69 19.85 -17.38
C THR A 641 36.32 19.28 -16.10
N GLU A 642 35.48 18.78 -15.19
CA GLU A 642 35.93 18.05 -14.00
C GLU A 642 36.64 16.73 -14.36
N ALA A 643 36.47 16.24 -15.60
CA ALA A 643 37.09 15.03 -16.11
C ALA A 643 38.60 15.16 -16.38
N ARG A 644 39.12 16.38 -16.51
CA ARG A 644 40.54 16.64 -16.84
C ARG A 644 41.53 15.93 -15.90
N ASP A 645 41.17 15.87 -14.61
CA ASP A 645 41.97 15.29 -13.52
C ASP A 645 41.48 13.88 -13.14
N ALA A 646 40.56 13.29 -13.91
CA ALA A 646 39.91 12.02 -13.59
C ALA A 646 40.65 10.80 -14.16
N LEU A 647 40.71 9.74 -13.36
CA LEU A 647 41.13 8.41 -13.81
C LEU A 647 40.08 7.84 -14.75
N THR A 648 40.52 7.26 -15.87
CA THR A 648 39.64 6.54 -16.80
C THR A 648 40.42 5.50 -17.59
N ASN A 649 39.79 4.36 -17.84
CA ASN A 649 40.33 3.30 -18.69
C ASN A 649 40.00 3.53 -20.18
N SER A 650 39.15 4.50 -20.52
CA SER A 650 38.79 4.78 -21.92
C SER A 650 39.67 5.87 -22.52
N VAL A 651 40.58 5.45 -23.41
CA VAL A 651 41.46 6.34 -24.19
C VAL A 651 40.64 7.25 -25.13
N GLU A 652 39.46 6.80 -25.57
CA GLU A 652 38.60 7.56 -26.49
C GLU A 652 38.03 8.84 -25.88
N LEU A 653 37.85 8.90 -24.56
CA LEU A 653 37.34 10.09 -23.87
C LEU A 653 38.33 11.27 -23.86
N LYS A 654 39.62 11.03 -24.10
CA LYS A 654 40.70 12.02 -24.07
C LYS A 654 41.05 12.60 -25.45
N ARG A 655 40.22 12.33 -26.46
CA ARG A 655 40.43 12.81 -27.83
C ARG A 655 40.17 14.33 -27.92
N PRO A 656 41.17 15.16 -28.28
CA PRO A 656 41.07 16.63 -28.23
C PRO A 656 40.08 17.22 -29.25
N GLU A 657 39.67 16.45 -30.26
CA GLU A 657 38.63 16.81 -31.22
C GLU A 657 37.20 16.68 -30.67
N LEU A 658 37.00 16.11 -29.48
CA LEU A 658 35.67 15.92 -28.89
C LEU A 658 35.21 17.15 -28.10
N ALA A 659 34.04 17.67 -28.49
CA ALA A 659 33.29 18.67 -27.75
C ALA A 659 32.19 18.02 -26.90
N TRP A 660 31.98 18.56 -25.69
CA TRP A 660 31.11 17.99 -24.67
C TRP A 660 30.02 18.96 -24.23
N PHE A 661 28.80 18.44 -24.05
CA PHE A 661 27.72 19.13 -23.35
C PHE A 661 27.59 18.63 -21.91
N LYS A 662 27.36 19.55 -20.97
CA LYS A 662 27.05 19.22 -19.57
C LYS A 662 25.59 18.76 -19.43
N CYS A 663 25.42 17.67 -18.70
CA CYS A 663 24.13 17.02 -18.44
C CYS A 663 23.68 17.24 -16.99
N LYS A 664 22.37 17.29 -16.80
CA LYS A 664 21.71 17.31 -15.48
C LYS A 664 21.71 15.92 -14.84
N SER A 665 21.53 14.88 -15.66
CA SER A 665 21.45 13.47 -15.24
C SER A 665 21.93 12.49 -16.31
N ILE A 666 22.22 11.27 -15.84
CA ILE A 666 22.52 10.06 -16.62
C ILE A 666 21.78 8.88 -16.00
N VAL A 667 21.32 7.92 -16.81
CA VAL A 667 20.67 6.72 -16.30
C VAL A 667 21.70 5.61 -16.04
N ALA A 668 21.75 5.13 -14.80
CA ALA A 668 22.64 4.07 -14.33
C ALA A 668 22.23 2.66 -14.81
N ASN A 669 23.06 1.65 -14.54
CA ASN A 669 22.79 0.25 -14.88
C ASN A 669 21.54 -0.34 -14.20
N SER A 670 21.16 0.17 -13.01
CA SER A 670 19.87 -0.11 -12.34
C SER A 670 18.65 0.54 -13.00
N GLY A 671 18.88 1.40 -14.00
CA GLY A 671 17.87 2.29 -14.57
C GLY A 671 17.59 3.55 -13.73
N ASP A 672 18.37 3.85 -12.69
CA ASP A 672 18.13 5.03 -11.85
C ASP A 672 18.66 6.33 -12.48
N GLU A 673 17.86 7.41 -12.42
CA GLU A 673 18.24 8.74 -12.91
C GLU A 673 19.26 9.41 -11.96
N CYS A 674 20.55 9.09 -12.14
CA CYS A 674 21.63 9.69 -11.38
C CYS A 674 21.83 11.16 -11.79
N ARG A 675 21.64 12.09 -10.85
CA ARG A 675 21.82 13.53 -11.05
C ARG A 675 23.18 14.01 -10.56
N VAL A 676 23.61 15.18 -11.03
CA VAL A 676 24.80 15.85 -10.48
C VAL A 676 24.65 16.02 -8.95
N GLY A 677 25.67 15.59 -8.21
CA GLY A 677 25.72 15.52 -6.77
C GLY A 677 24.86 14.42 -6.13
N SER A 678 24.38 13.41 -6.87
CA SER A 678 23.89 12.15 -6.29
C SER A 678 25.06 11.31 -5.77
N TRP A 679 24.78 10.48 -4.77
CA TRP A 679 25.70 9.43 -4.31
C TRP A 679 25.41 8.14 -5.08
N VAL A 680 26.46 7.47 -5.53
CA VAL A 680 26.39 6.29 -6.40
C VAL A 680 27.41 5.23 -6.01
N PHE A 681 27.04 3.97 -6.18
CA PHE A 681 28.02 2.88 -6.24
C PHE A 681 28.44 2.65 -7.69
N ILE A 682 29.73 2.45 -7.91
CA ILE A 682 30.33 2.25 -9.24
C ILE A 682 31.17 0.97 -9.26
N CYS A 683 31.30 0.38 -10.45
CA CYS A 683 32.31 -0.64 -10.73
C CYS A 683 33.71 0.00 -10.81
N GLY A 684 34.65 -0.55 -10.06
CA GLY A 684 36.05 -0.13 -10.03
C GLY A 684 36.80 -0.48 -11.31
N LEU A 685 37.93 0.21 -11.54
CA LEU A 685 38.70 0.15 -12.78
C LEU A 685 39.87 -0.87 -12.76
N ASP A 686 40.00 -1.69 -11.71
CA ASP A 686 41.11 -2.63 -11.57
C ASP A 686 40.98 -3.82 -12.55
N GLN A 687 42.05 -4.06 -13.30
CA GLN A 687 42.04 -4.98 -14.45
C GLN A 687 41.92 -6.46 -14.08
N ASN A 688 42.01 -6.81 -12.79
CA ASN A 688 42.01 -8.18 -12.29
C ASN A 688 40.89 -8.48 -11.26
N SER A 689 40.10 -7.49 -10.83
CA SER A 689 38.99 -7.71 -9.88
C SER A 689 37.90 -6.64 -9.96
N VAL A 690 36.64 -7.08 -10.00
CA VAL A 690 35.47 -6.20 -9.93
C VAL A 690 35.31 -5.73 -8.48
N THR A 691 35.78 -4.53 -8.19
CA THR A 691 35.64 -3.89 -6.87
C THR A 691 34.51 -2.86 -6.89
N THR A 692 33.62 -2.89 -5.89
CA THR A 692 32.54 -1.89 -5.78
C THR A 692 33.02 -0.68 -4.99
N LEU A 693 32.96 0.51 -5.59
CA LEU A 693 33.41 1.77 -4.98
C LEU A 693 32.22 2.72 -4.73
N ALA A 694 32.27 3.48 -3.64
CA ALA A 694 31.30 4.54 -3.36
C ALA A 694 31.80 5.89 -3.89
N GLY A 695 30.89 6.77 -4.33
CA GLY A 695 31.28 8.10 -4.72
C GLY A 695 30.12 9.07 -4.95
N ARG A 696 30.47 10.32 -5.25
CA ARG A 696 29.55 11.42 -5.51
C ARG A 696 29.73 11.94 -6.93
N VAL A 697 28.66 12.01 -7.71
CA VAL A 697 28.71 12.56 -9.08
C VAL A 697 29.04 14.05 -9.02
N LEU A 698 30.17 14.47 -9.58
CA LEU A 698 30.56 15.89 -9.71
C LEU A 698 30.02 16.51 -10.99
N GLU A 699 30.08 15.76 -12.10
CA GLU A 699 29.72 16.25 -13.43
C GLU A 699 29.25 15.09 -14.31
N ILE A 700 28.44 15.39 -15.32
CA ILE A 700 27.97 14.42 -16.31
C ILE A 700 28.14 15.05 -17.69
N LEU A 701 28.76 14.31 -18.61
CA LEU A 701 29.14 14.82 -19.93
C LEU A 701 28.59 13.91 -21.03
N ARG A 702 28.18 14.52 -22.14
CA ARG A 702 27.77 13.85 -23.38
C ARG A 702 28.43 14.52 -24.57
N VAL A 703 28.98 13.72 -25.48
CA VAL A 703 29.60 14.24 -26.72
C VAL A 703 28.54 14.88 -27.61
N GLU A 704 28.87 15.92 -28.38
CA GLU A 704 27.87 16.65 -29.20
C GLU A 704 27.09 15.73 -30.16
N GLY A 705 27.76 14.77 -30.80
CA GLY A 705 27.14 13.76 -31.67
C GLY A 705 26.29 12.71 -30.94
N GLY A 706 26.25 12.74 -29.60
CA GLY A 706 25.41 11.90 -28.76
C GLY A 706 25.81 10.43 -28.64
N ALA A 707 26.91 9.99 -29.26
CA ALA A 707 27.35 8.60 -29.27
C ALA A 707 27.80 8.06 -27.89
N TYR A 708 28.31 8.92 -27.01
CA TYR A 708 28.86 8.54 -25.70
C TYR A 708 28.48 9.53 -24.60
N SER A 709 28.25 9.01 -23.40
CA SER A 709 28.02 9.76 -22.16
C SER A 709 28.77 9.11 -20.99
N PHE A 710 29.23 9.93 -20.04
CA PHE A 710 29.93 9.45 -18.84
C PHE A 710 29.69 10.40 -17.65
N ALA A 711 29.92 9.88 -16.44
CA ALA A 711 29.88 10.66 -15.21
C ALA A 711 31.28 10.78 -14.61
N VAL A 712 31.61 11.97 -14.09
CA VAL A 712 32.79 12.21 -13.26
C VAL A 712 32.37 12.03 -11.81
N VAL A 713 32.98 11.09 -11.09
CA VAL A 713 32.64 10.71 -9.73
C VAL A 713 33.82 10.98 -8.80
N GLU A 714 33.58 11.69 -7.71
CA GLU A 714 34.52 11.83 -6.58
C GLU A 714 34.45 10.58 -5.72
N HIS A 715 35.57 9.89 -5.53
CA HIS A 715 35.63 8.62 -4.79
C HIS A 715 35.65 8.83 -3.26
N PHE A 716 34.86 8.03 -2.55
CA PHE A 716 34.80 7.95 -1.09
C PHE A 716 34.97 6.49 -0.63
N GLN A 717 35.59 6.32 0.55
CA GLN A 717 35.72 5.01 1.19
C GLN A 717 34.67 4.85 2.29
N VAL A 718 34.13 3.64 2.43
CA VAL A 718 33.34 3.26 3.60
C VAL A 718 34.30 3.00 4.77
N ALA A 719 34.04 3.62 5.91
CA ALA A 719 34.80 3.43 7.14
C ALA A 719 34.55 2.03 7.74
N GLN A 720 35.58 1.47 8.39
CA GLN A 720 35.51 0.15 9.04
C GLN A 720 34.58 0.08 10.26
N ALA A 721 34.16 1.23 10.79
CA ALA A 721 33.28 1.34 11.94
C ALA A 721 32.01 2.11 11.56
N LEU A 722 30.88 1.68 12.11
CA LEU A 722 29.59 2.36 12.00
C LEU A 722 29.61 3.70 12.76
N HIS A 723 28.71 4.59 12.39
CA HIS A 723 28.52 5.86 13.08
C HIS A 723 28.00 5.61 14.51
N PRO A 724 28.69 6.07 15.57
CA PRO A 724 28.41 5.66 16.95
C PRO A 724 27.06 6.13 17.51
N LYS A 725 26.37 7.07 16.84
CA LYS A 725 24.99 7.46 17.20
C LYS A 725 23.93 6.92 16.23
N PHE A 726 24.27 6.65 14.97
CA PHE A 726 23.27 6.27 13.95
C PHE A 726 23.26 4.75 13.66
N ASP A 727 24.31 4.03 14.05
CA ASP A 727 24.53 2.62 13.70
C ASP A 727 24.57 2.36 12.18
N MET A 728 25.01 3.37 11.43
CA MET A 728 25.04 3.39 9.96
C MET A 728 26.46 3.50 9.39
N PRO A 729 26.75 2.96 8.18
CA PRO A 729 28.06 3.09 7.55
C PRO A 729 28.43 4.55 7.25
N VAL A 730 29.70 4.90 7.42
CA VAL A 730 30.22 6.27 7.21
C VAL A 730 31.10 6.32 5.96
N LEU A 731 30.89 7.33 5.12
CA LEU A 731 31.74 7.68 3.99
C LEU A 731 32.77 8.74 4.40
N VAL A 732 34.03 8.49 4.08
CA VAL A 732 35.17 9.40 4.31
C VAL A 732 36.01 9.54 3.04
N LYS A 733 36.66 10.69 2.88
CA LYS A 733 37.65 10.86 1.79
C LYS A 733 38.92 10.06 2.06
N PRO A 734 39.53 9.42 1.03
CA PRO A 734 40.86 8.84 1.14
C PRO A 734 41.90 9.89 1.54
N PHE A 735 42.83 9.52 2.44
CA PHE A 735 43.86 10.44 2.92
C PHE A 735 44.72 11.03 1.77
N ASN A 736 44.78 12.37 1.72
CA ASN A 736 45.63 13.18 0.83
C ASN A 736 45.46 13.00 -0.69
N LYS A 737 44.40 12.34 -1.19
CA LYS A 737 44.10 12.27 -2.64
C LYS A 737 42.61 12.33 -2.94
N THR A 738 42.16 13.45 -3.49
CA THR A 738 40.85 13.53 -4.18
C THR A 738 40.94 12.76 -5.49
N THR A 739 40.56 11.48 -5.47
CA THR A 739 40.52 10.67 -6.69
C THR A 739 39.19 10.90 -7.40
N LYS A 740 39.24 11.56 -8.56
CA LYS A 740 38.12 11.62 -9.50
C LYS A 740 38.21 10.42 -10.47
N VAL A 741 37.07 9.85 -10.84
CA VAL A 741 36.98 8.75 -11.80
C VAL A 741 35.91 9.07 -12.84
N ALA A 742 36.23 8.90 -14.13
CA ALA A 742 35.27 9.05 -15.21
C ALA A 742 34.77 7.67 -15.66
N VAL A 743 33.50 7.39 -15.40
CA VAL A 743 32.84 6.09 -15.59
C VAL A 743 31.69 6.17 -16.59
N ALA A 744 31.51 5.13 -17.40
CA ALA A 744 30.36 5.04 -18.29
C ALA A 744 29.09 4.65 -17.49
N ALA A 745 27.92 4.93 -18.06
CA ALA A 745 26.63 4.69 -17.40
C ALA A 745 26.41 3.24 -16.91
N LYS A 746 26.87 2.26 -17.69
CA LYS A 746 26.83 0.83 -17.35
C LYS A 746 27.67 0.46 -16.11
N ASP A 747 28.68 1.28 -15.80
CA ASP A 747 29.59 1.08 -14.67
C ASP A 747 29.09 1.81 -13.42
N ILE A 748 28.03 2.62 -13.54
CA ILE A 748 27.27 3.17 -12.40
C ILE A 748 26.24 2.11 -12.01
N LEU A 749 26.38 1.51 -10.83
CA LEU A 749 25.57 0.37 -10.41
C LEU A 749 24.16 0.81 -10.01
N PHE A 750 24.06 1.80 -9.11
CA PHE A 750 22.81 2.39 -8.60
C PHE A 750 23.10 3.65 -7.76
N ASP A 751 22.09 4.49 -7.52
CA ASP A 751 22.17 5.64 -6.61
C ASP A 751 21.65 5.30 -5.20
N PHE A 752 22.13 6.04 -4.20
CA PHE A 752 21.74 5.85 -2.80
C PHE A 752 21.68 7.18 -2.04
N ASN A 753 21.07 7.17 -0.85
CA ASN A 753 21.03 8.35 0.01
C ASN A 753 22.21 8.37 1.00
N ALA A 754 22.88 9.52 1.09
CA ALA A 754 23.78 9.82 2.19
C ALA A 754 23.55 11.24 2.71
N GLN A 755 23.55 11.38 4.03
CA GLN A 755 23.42 12.64 4.76
C GLN A 755 24.80 13.15 5.18
N HIS A 756 24.93 14.46 5.37
CA HIS A 756 26.11 15.02 6.04
C HIS A 756 26.14 14.58 7.52
N ASP A 757 27.31 14.31 8.08
CA ASP A 757 27.47 13.96 9.50
C ASP A 757 27.34 15.21 10.39
N CYS A 758 26.12 15.77 10.43
CA CYS A 758 25.78 16.96 11.20
C CYS A 758 25.98 16.76 12.71
N TYR A 759 25.85 15.53 13.21
CA TYR A 759 26.06 15.17 14.61
C TYR A 759 27.53 15.37 15.02
N THR A 760 28.45 14.69 14.34
CA THR A 760 29.88 14.81 14.61
C THR A 760 30.38 16.23 14.31
N ALA A 761 29.85 16.85 13.24
CA ALA A 761 30.23 18.19 12.81
C ALA A 761 29.59 19.34 13.62
N LYS A 762 28.60 19.05 14.48
CA LYS A 762 27.84 20.04 15.27
C LYS A 762 27.30 21.21 14.44
N CYS A 763 26.66 20.88 13.32
CA CYS A 763 26.02 21.87 12.44
C CYS A 763 24.81 22.53 13.14
N VAL A 764 24.54 23.80 12.85
CA VAL A 764 23.50 24.61 13.52
C VAL A 764 22.63 25.36 12.50
N ASP A 765 21.46 25.85 12.93
CA ASP A 765 20.51 26.61 12.12
C ASP A 765 20.90 28.11 11.95
N SER A 766 22.20 28.40 11.83
CA SER A 766 22.75 29.74 11.64
C SER A 766 22.43 30.35 10.28
N GLY A 767 22.29 29.52 9.25
CA GLY A 767 22.04 29.94 7.89
C GLY A 767 20.70 30.65 7.74
N THR A 768 20.68 31.79 7.05
CA THR A 768 19.45 32.52 6.71
C THR A 768 19.35 32.77 5.21
N ARG A 769 18.13 32.69 4.66
CA ARG A 769 17.84 33.00 3.25
C ARG A 769 16.46 33.60 3.08
N ALA A 770 16.28 34.44 2.07
CA ALA A 770 14.96 34.94 1.67
C ALA A 770 14.03 33.77 1.27
N LEU A 771 12.76 33.86 1.66
CA LEU A 771 11.72 32.91 1.29
C LEU A 771 11.13 33.31 -0.06
N THR A 772 11.49 32.60 -1.12
CA THR A 772 10.83 32.78 -2.42
C THR A 772 9.47 32.05 -2.43
N GLN A 773 8.39 32.77 -2.70
CA GLN A 773 7.05 32.22 -2.97
C GLN A 773 6.66 32.62 -4.39
N GLU A 774 6.19 31.66 -5.20
CA GLU A 774 5.73 31.91 -6.58
C GLU A 774 6.76 32.64 -7.47
N GLN A 775 8.06 32.38 -7.25
CA GLN A 775 9.21 33.06 -7.88
C GLN A 775 9.44 34.53 -7.48
N VAL A 776 8.70 35.04 -6.49
CA VAL A 776 8.85 36.38 -5.89
C VAL A 776 9.47 36.25 -4.50
N ASP A 777 10.32 37.21 -4.10
CA ASP A 777 10.78 37.31 -2.71
C ASP A 777 9.60 37.74 -1.82
N SER A 778 9.22 36.92 -0.83
CA SER A 778 8.10 37.24 0.06
C SER A 778 8.48 38.18 1.22
N GLY A 779 9.72 38.65 1.28
CA GLY A 779 10.24 39.49 2.36
C GLY A 779 10.46 38.76 3.69
N ASN A 780 10.13 37.46 3.76
CA ASN A 780 10.33 36.63 4.94
C ASN A 780 11.70 35.93 4.89
N ILE A 781 12.37 35.86 6.03
CA ILE A 781 13.65 35.14 6.17
C ILE A 781 13.37 33.74 6.72
N LYS A 782 13.86 32.70 6.03
CA LYS A 782 13.83 31.31 6.50
C LYS A 782 15.21 30.86 6.93
N LYS A 783 15.30 30.29 8.14
CA LYS A 783 16.51 29.62 8.63
C LYS A 783 16.78 28.30 7.89
N TYR A 784 18.04 27.89 7.82
CA TYR A 784 18.47 26.59 7.34
C TYR A 784 19.74 26.13 8.08
N VAL A 785 19.97 24.81 8.12
CA VAL A 785 21.21 24.25 8.71
C VAL A 785 22.40 24.58 7.84
N GLU A 786 23.38 25.27 8.40
CA GLU A 786 24.65 25.57 7.75
C GLU A 786 25.63 24.42 8.04
N HIS A 787 26.00 23.67 7.00
CA HIS A 787 26.91 22.54 7.17
C HIS A 787 28.35 23.03 7.34
N GLN A 788 29.01 22.55 8.40
CA GLN A 788 30.45 22.73 8.58
C GLN A 788 31.22 21.98 7.47
N PRO A 789 32.43 22.43 7.09
CA PRO A 789 33.18 21.87 5.96
C PRO A 789 33.89 20.55 6.32
N ILE A 790 33.13 19.54 6.76
CA ILE A 790 33.64 18.20 7.05
C ILE A 790 33.23 17.26 5.91
N ASP A 791 34.22 16.69 5.20
CA ASP A 791 34.01 15.69 4.15
C ASP A 791 33.70 14.29 4.74
N ARG A 792 32.64 14.22 5.56
CA ARG A 792 32.18 13.00 6.23
C ARG A 792 30.65 12.90 6.13
N TYR A 793 30.20 11.76 5.61
CA TYR A 793 28.79 11.54 5.29
C TYR A 793 28.35 10.18 5.83
N VAL A 794 27.06 10.01 6.11
CA VAL A 794 26.48 8.78 6.65
C VAL A 794 25.57 8.17 5.58
N ILE A 795 25.81 6.91 5.22
CA ILE A 795 24.94 6.15 4.31
C ILE A 795 23.63 5.90 5.03
N ASN A 796 22.52 6.38 4.47
CA ASN A 796 21.22 6.23 5.10
C ASN A 796 20.65 4.83 4.85
N THR A 797 20.73 3.97 5.85
CA THR A 797 20.24 2.58 5.79
C THR A 797 18.74 2.47 5.97
N HIS A 798 18.06 3.55 6.40
CA HIS A 798 16.60 3.60 6.48
C HIS A 798 15.95 4.02 5.15
N ALA A 799 16.74 4.34 4.12
CA ALA A 799 16.24 4.67 2.79
C ALA A 799 15.56 3.44 2.14
N PHE A 800 14.34 3.62 1.62
CA PHE A 800 13.61 2.54 0.95
C PHE A 800 14.16 2.28 -0.46
N HIS A 801 14.54 3.37 -1.15
CA HIS A 801 15.12 3.30 -2.48
C HIS A 801 16.46 2.57 -2.46
N ASN A 802 16.60 1.54 -3.29
CA ASN A 802 17.79 0.70 -3.41
C ASN A 802 18.28 0.00 -2.13
N ALA A 803 17.45 -0.14 -1.08
CA ALA A 803 17.80 -0.89 0.15
C ALA A 803 18.36 -2.29 -0.13
N HIS A 804 17.68 -3.05 -1.00
CA HIS A 804 18.10 -4.36 -1.50
C HIS A 804 19.49 -4.34 -2.18
N ARG A 805 19.80 -3.31 -2.98
CA ARG A 805 21.10 -3.18 -3.67
C ARG A 805 22.20 -2.82 -2.69
N LEU A 806 21.91 -1.98 -1.71
CA LEU A 806 22.84 -1.63 -0.63
C LEU A 806 23.27 -2.88 0.16
N ARG A 807 22.32 -3.77 0.46
CA ARG A 807 22.58 -5.09 1.07
C ARG A 807 23.39 -6.05 0.20
N SER A 808 23.34 -5.91 -1.13
CA SER A 808 24.17 -6.71 -2.05
C SER A 808 25.61 -6.21 -2.22
N VAL A 809 25.98 -5.05 -1.63
CA VAL A 809 27.36 -4.57 -1.66
C VAL A 809 28.19 -5.40 -0.66
N PRO A 810 29.24 -6.14 -1.09
CA PRO A 810 29.95 -7.06 -0.19
C PRO A 810 30.57 -6.40 1.04
N GLY A 811 31.03 -5.15 0.90
CA GLY A 811 31.57 -4.35 2.00
C GLY A 811 30.53 -3.73 2.94
N LEU A 812 29.23 -3.90 2.67
CA LEU A 812 28.13 -3.41 3.50
C LEU A 812 27.25 -4.53 4.07
N HIS A 813 27.18 -5.69 3.42
CA HIS A 813 26.27 -6.79 3.75
C HIS A 813 26.17 -7.05 5.27
N GLU A 814 27.27 -7.44 5.92
CA GLU A 814 27.32 -7.74 7.37
C GLU A 814 27.04 -6.53 8.28
N TYR A 815 27.21 -5.29 7.80
CA TYR A 815 26.88 -4.08 8.56
C TYR A 815 25.38 -3.76 8.53
N LEU A 816 24.64 -4.28 7.54
CA LEU A 816 23.22 -3.99 7.32
C LEU A 816 22.29 -5.09 7.86
N ARG A 817 22.85 -6.17 8.40
CA ARG A 817 22.11 -7.22 9.08
C ARG A 817 21.72 -6.73 10.49
N PRO A 818 20.42 -6.70 10.83
CA PRO A 818 19.99 -6.29 12.15
C PRO A 818 20.46 -7.32 13.18
N LYS A 819 20.72 -6.85 14.40
CA LYS A 819 21.14 -7.68 15.53
C LYS A 819 20.09 -7.56 16.62
N LEU A 820 19.76 -8.67 17.28
CA LEU A 820 18.82 -8.67 18.40
C LEU A 820 19.33 -7.75 19.51
N LEU A 821 18.49 -6.82 19.97
CA LEU A 821 18.79 -5.93 21.08
C LEU A 821 18.81 -6.68 22.42
N ASN A 822 17.88 -7.62 22.59
CA ASN A 822 17.79 -8.50 23.75
C ASN A 822 18.06 -9.96 23.32
N PRO A 823 19.18 -10.58 23.73
CA PRO A 823 19.44 -11.98 23.43
C PRO A 823 18.46 -12.95 24.10
N ASP A 824 18.06 -12.70 25.36
CA ASP A 824 16.96 -13.40 26.02
C ASP A 824 15.69 -12.53 26.02
N ARG A 825 14.98 -12.55 24.89
CA ARG A 825 13.70 -11.85 24.75
C ARG A 825 12.64 -12.36 25.73
N ARG A 826 12.68 -13.64 26.11
CA ARG A 826 11.66 -14.23 26.98
C ARG A 826 11.78 -13.70 28.40
N GLN A 827 12.99 -13.60 28.94
CA GLN A 827 13.25 -12.93 30.21
C GLN A 827 12.83 -11.45 30.14
N PHE A 828 13.25 -10.74 29.10
CA PHE A 828 12.90 -9.32 28.90
C PHE A 828 11.37 -9.09 28.89
N HIS A 829 10.61 -9.92 28.16
CA HIS A 829 9.13 -9.83 28.14
C HIS A 829 8.50 -10.18 29.49
N GLN A 830 9.06 -11.14 30.25
CA GLN A 830 8.60 -11.47 31.60
C GLN A 830 8.82 -10.32 32.58
N GLU A 831 9.95 -9.62 32.49
CA GLU A 831 10.27 -8.45 33.31
C GLU A 831 9.32 -7.27 32.97
N ALA A 832 9.17 -6.94 31.68
CA ALA A 832 8.25 -5.89 31.22
C ALA A 832 6.79 -6.17 31.62
N ALA A 833 6.31 -7.41 31.45
CA ALA A 833 4.97 -7.83 31.87
C ALA A 833 4.79 -7.88 33.40
N SER A 834 5.88 -8.00 34.17
CA SER A 834 5.83 -7.94 35.63
C SER A 834 5.77 -6.48 36.12
N ALA A 835 6.58 -5.60 35.52
CA ALA A 835 6.54 -4.16 35.78
C ALA A 835 5.15 -3.56 35.47
N LEU A 836 4.55 -3.93 34.33
CA LEU A 836 3.19 -3.49 33.96
C LEU A 836 2.11 -4.00 34.93
N ARG A 837 2.25 -5.23 35.46
CA ARG A 837 1.32 -5.75 36.47
C ARG A 837 1.47 -5.02 37.80
N GLN A 838 2.70 -4.74 38.24
CA GLN A 838 2.96 -3.98 39.46
C GLN A 838 2.43 -2.54 39.36
N SER A 839 2.61 -1.86 38.23
CA SER A 839 2.08 -0.50 38.04
C SER A 839 0.55 -0.46 38.03
N LYS A 840 -0.11 -1.44 37.40
CA LYS A 840 -1.58 -1.58 37.47
C LYS A 840 -2.09 -1.83 38.89
N VAL A 841 -1.44 -2.70 39.68
CA VAL A 841 -1.84 -2.95 41.08
C VAL A 841 -1.71 -1.70 41.95
N ALA A 842 -0.61 -0.93 41.82
CA ALA A 842 -0.42 0.30 42.58
C ALA A 842 -1.47 1.39 42.28
N VAL A 843 -2.02 1.42 41.05
CA VAL A 843 -3.13 2.31 40.66
C VAL A 843 -4.45 1.87 41.30
N VAL A 844 -4.68 0.56 41.49
CA VAL A 844 -5.89 0.04 42.17
C VAL A 844 -5.84 0.34 43.67
N GLU A 845 -4.69 0.18 44.33
CA GLU A 845 -4.52 0.46 45.77
C GLU A 845 -4.58 1.96 46.14
N THR A 846 -4.52 2.87 45.15
CA THR A 846 -4.59 4.32 45.38
C THR A 846 -5.93 4.96 44.97
N ALA A 847 -6.88 4.17 44.47
CA ALA A 847 -8.25 4.62 44.27
C ALA A 847 -9.00 4.70 45.62
N PRO A 848 -9.62 5.83 45.99
CA PRO A 848 -10.26 5.97 47.30
C PRO A 848 -11.53 5.13 47.42
N ASP A 849 -11.61 4.31 48.47
CA ASP A 849 -12.79 3.51 48.83
C ASP A 849 -14.04 4.38 49.01
N ALA A 850 -14.93 4.35 48.01
CA ALA A 850 -16.19 5.08 48.01
C ALA A 850 -17.42 4.18 47.79
N MET A 851 -17.38 2.92 48.25
CA MET A 851 -18.52 1.98 48.19
C MET A 851 -18.67 1.08 49.43
N THR A 852 -18.85 1.68 50.61
CA THR A 852 -19.51 1.00 51.76
C THR A 852 -20.52 1.92 52.45
N GLY A 853 -21.75 1.92 51.95
CA GLY A 853 -22.93 2.48 52.62
C GLY A 853 -24.04 1.42 52.66
N PRO A 854 -24.78 1.26 53.77
CA PRO A 854 -25.74 0.17 53.93
C PRO A 854 -27.00 0.38 53.07
N ALA A 855 -27.58 -0.72 52.59
CA ALA A 855 -28.73 -0.70 51.71
C ALA A 855 -30.00 -0.11 52.37
N THR A 856 -30.58 0.91 51.73
CA THR A 856 -31.94 1.40 52.01
C THR A 856 -32.73 1.55 50.69
N GLN A 857 -34.04 1.34 50.79
CA GLN A 857 -34.97 1.26 49.66
C GLN A 857 -35.12 2.59 48.90
N PRO A 858 -35.52 2.57 47.61
CA PRO A 858 -35.60 3.77 46.77
C PRO A 858 -36.87 4.59 47.05
N PRO A 859 -36.76 5.93 47.17
CA PRO A 859 -37.89 6.83 47.00
C PRO A 859 -37.67 7.88 45.89
N SER A 860 -38.63 7.92 44.96
CA SER A 860 -39.16 9.09 44.22
C SER A 860 -38.25 10.29 43.89
N VAL A 861 -38.22 10.61 42.59
CA VAL A 861 -37.75 11.87 41.97
C VAL A 861 -38.31 13.13 42.67
N PRO A 862 -37.45 14.15 42.89
CA PRO A 862 -37.91 15.54 42.87
C PRO A 862 -37.02 16.50 42.05
N THR A 863 -37.72 17.37 41.33
CA THR A 863 -37.35 18.58 40.59
C THR A 863 -36.18 19.47 41.09
N ALA A 864 -35.29 19.82 40.16
CA ALA A 864 -34.73 21.15 39.79
C ALA A 864 -34.16 22.17 40.82
N ARG A 865 -33.07 22.83 40.37
CA ARG A 865 -32.39 24.09 40.83
C ARG A 865 -31.37 23.98 42.00
N PRO A 866 -30.42 24.94 42.15
CA PRO A 866 -29.87 25.91 41.18
C PRO A 866 -28.32 25.90 41.07
N SER A 867 -27.78 26.64 40.09
CA SER A 867 -26.34 26.84 39.90
C SER A 867 -25.69 27.73 40.99
N THR A 868 -24.49 27.37 41.42
CA THR A 868 -23.63 28.22 42.25
C THR A 868 -22.30 28.52 41.56
N LYS A 869 -22.14 29.78 41.13
CA LYS A 869 -20.86 30.30 40.61
C LYS A 869 -19.85 30.38 41.76
N SER A 870 -18.64 29.83 41.58
CA SER A 870 -17.47 30.29 42.32
C SER A 870 -16.52 31.02 41.36
N SER A 871 -15.91 32.11 41.82
CA SER A 871 -15.16 33.03 40.96
C SER A 871 -13.74 33.24 41.49
N LYS A 872 -12.73 33.12 40.61
CA LYS A 872 -11.37 33.59 40.89
C LYS A 872 -10.85 34.43 39.73
N LYS A 873 -10.68 35.72 40.02
CA LYS A 873 -10.13 36.75 39.13
C LYS A 873 -8.65 36.45 38.82
N ARG A 874 -8.21 36.76 37.59
CA ARG A 874 -6.83 37.21 37.35
C ARG A 874 -6.84 38.45 36.45
N LYS A 875 -5.92 39.38 36.72
CA LYS A 875 -5.97 40.78 36.28
C LYS A 875 -5.47 40.95 34.85
N HIS A 876 -6.13 41.78 34.06
CA HIS A 876 -5.51 42.47 32.92
C HIS A 876 -4.84 43.77 33.39
N ASN A 877 -3.68 44.10 32.81
CA ASN A 877 -3.15 45.46 32.81
C ASN A 877 -3.48 46.09 31.45
N ASN A 878 -4.15 47.24 31.47
CA ASN A 878 -4.43 48.05 30.30
C ASN A 878 -3.33 49.11 30.11
N THR A 879 -3.00 49.39 28.85
CA THR A 879 -2.53 50.71 28.41
C THR A 879 -3.20 51.06 27.08
N ALA A 880 -4.22 51.93 27.17
CA ALA A 880 -4.53 53.10 26.33
C ALA A 880 -4.23 53.12 24.80
N GLN A 881 -5.01 53.76 23.91
CA GLN A 881 -6.41 54.29 23.88
C GLN A 881 -6.76 54.73 22.41
N PRO A 882 -7.86 55.46 22.03
CA PRO A 882 -8.72 54.99 20.93
C PRO A 882 -9.08 56.01 19.80
N ALA A 883 -9.90 55.56 18.84
CA ALA A 883 -10.85 56.36 18.04
C ALA A 883 -12.10 55.47 17.75
N ILE A 884 -13.36 55.81 18.08
CA ILE A 884 -14.27 56.87 17.54
C ILE A 884 -14.74 56.50 16.10
N PHE A 885 -16.03 56.31 15.75
CA PHE A 885 -17.32 56.60 16.44
C PHE A 885 -18.55 55.84 15.85
N THR A 886 -19.59 55.63 16.68
CA THR A 886 -21.06 55.52 16.40
C THR A 886 -21.70 54.47 15.45
N VAL A 887 -22.87 53.99 15.91
CA VAL A 887 -23.88 53.15 15.21
C VAL A 887 -25.20 53.95 15.08
N LEU A 888 -25.96 53.75 13.99
CA LEU A 888 -27.40 54.06 13.93
C LEU A 888 -28.18 52.99 13.11
N PRO A 889 -29.49 52.75 13.36
CA PRO A 889 -30.24 51.60 12.84
C PRO A 889 -31.20 51.93 11.66
N PRO A 890 -31.71 50.92 10.92
CA PRO A 890 -32.73 51.10 9.89
C PRO A 890 -34.17 51.11 10.45
N ARG A 891 -35.10 51.75 9.70
CA ARG A 891 -36.54 51.86 10.00
C ARG A 891 -37.40 50.85 9.23
N VAL A 892 -38.61 50.62 9.76
CA VAL A 892 -39.66 49.68 9.34
C VAL A 892 -40.68 50.36 8.38
N VAL A 893 -41.64 49.55 7.86
CA VAL A 893 -42.98 49.84 7.26
C VAL A 893 -43.00 49.49 5.76
N SER A 894 -43.50 48.33 5.30
CA SER A 894 -44.89 47.78 5.29
C SER A 894 -45.83 48.54 4.31
N SER A 895 -46.86 47.96 3.67
CA SER A 895 -47.48 46.62 3.64
C SER A 895 -48.39 46.50 2.39
N GLN A 896 -48.78 45.29 1.98
CA GLN A 896 -50.18 44.92 1.67
C GLN A 896 -50.35 43.41 1.38
N SER A 897 -51.59 42.94 1.42
CA SER A 897 -52.03 41.56 1.70
C SER A 897 -52.75 40.88 0.53
N GLY A 898 -52.71 39.53 0.45
CA GLY A 898 -53.62 38.76 -0.41
C GLY A 898 -53.37 37.24 -0.42
N GLU A 899 -54.31 36.48 0.16
CA GLU A 899 -54.56 35.03 -0.05
C GLU A 899 -55.95 34.87 -0.72
N PRO A 900 -56.46 33.66 -1.06
CA PRO A 900 -55.85 32.53 -1.79
C PRO A 900 -56.82 31.91 -2.85
N VAL A 901 -56.35 31.21 -3.89
CA VAL A 901 -57.21 30.32 -4.72
C VAL A 901 -56.43 29.10 -5.25
N ALA A 902 -57.09 27.94 -5.30
CA ALA A 902 -56.55 26.64 -5.75
C ALA A 902 -56.85 26.30 -7.22
N GLY A 903 -56.07 25.39 -7.82
CA GLY A 903 -56.38 24.75 -9.11
C GLY A 903 -55.19 23.98 -9.72
N PRO A 904 -55.32 22.68 -10.07
CA PRO A 904 -54.27 21.89 -10.73
C PRO A 904 -54.41 21.93 -12.27
N LEU A 905 -53.33 21.79 -13.05
CA LEU A 905 -53.41 21.40 -14.48
C LEU A 905 -52.06 20.97 -15.12
N SER A 906 -52.09 19.78 -15.74
CA SER A 906 -51.38 19.30 -16.95
C SER A 906 -49.87 19.55 -17.20
N MET A 907 -49.15 18.46 -17.50
CA MET A 907 -47.87 18.46 -18.23
C MET A 907 -48.05 18.81 -19.72
N PRO A 908 -47.01 19.39 -20.38
CA PRO A 908 -46.76 19.24 -21.80
C PRO A 908 -45.57 18.30 -22.11
N ALA A 909 -45.61 17.67 -23.28
CA ALA A 909 -44.62 16.71 -23.80
C ALA A 909 -43.42 17.43 -24.48
N PRO A 910 -42.35 16.72 -24.93
CA PRO A 910 -41.05 17.32 -25.22
C PRO A 910 -40.96 17.97 -26.61
N MET A 911 -39.94 18.82 -26.80
CA MET A 911 -39.66 19.52 -28.05
C MET A 911 -38.24 19.21 -28.53
N GLU A 912 -38.11 18.65 -29.74
CA GLU A 912 -36.83 18.40 -30.41
C GLU A 912 -36.27 19.69 -31.04
N ILE A 913 -35.01 20.02 -30.75
CA ILE A 913 -34.12 20.91 -31.52
C ILE A 913 -32.69 20.42 -31.18
N GLY A 914 -31.71 20.25 -32.07
CA GLY A 914 -31.60 20.52 -33.50
C GLY A 914 -30.12 20.81 -33.81
N LEU A 915 -29.51 20.12 -34.78
CA LEU A 915 -28.10 20.31 -35.16
C LEU A 915 -27.90 21.66 -35.88
N ASP A 916 -26.85 22.41 -35.53
CA ASP A 916 -25.79 22.91 -36.44
C ASP A 916 -24.96 24.08 -35.84
N TYR A 917 -23.81 24.37 -36.48
CA TYR A 917 -22.89 25.52 -36.31
C TYR A 917 -21.75 25.43 -35.25
N LEU A 918 -20.71 24.67 -35.60
CA LEU A 918 -19.32 25.11 -35.94
C LEU A 918 -18.87 26.54 -35.55
N PRO A 919 -17.58 26.78 -35.20
CA PRO A 919 -16.39 26.39 -36.00
C PRO A 919 -15.41 25.40 -35.35
#